data_AF-A0A955HFS3-F1
#
_entry.id   AF-A0A955HFS3-F1
#
_cell.length_a   1.000
_cell.length_b   1.000
_cell.length_c   1.000
_cell.angle_alpha   90.00
_cell.angle_beta   90.00
_cell.angle_gamma   90.00
#
_symmetry.space_group_name_H-M   'P 1'
#
loop_
_entity.id
_entity.type
_entity.pdbx_description
1 polymer ?
#
loop_
_entity_poly.entity_id
_entity_poly.type
_entity_poly.pdbx_seq_one_letter_code
_entity_poly.pdbx_strand_id
1 'polypeptide(L)'
;MRLSLNLTLLIFSSFFIPSAVSAEETCGDIRKLDGDTVTISDCDNPFAADYTGVPFNFSIQGQELENDVTIIIDEESTDDYSYDERSFSSYTIRLFKHEEGNFEEVDFEPIEPEYPNTDETIAKAEAYFPEGEDITAILEAISSGDNDALTESEEDMLYDFYDYLDGLYSDWSLPAVSIGTYTMVFEEMVLCVSYESGGWWQQIKEFFVPVAYAMYCTGEPNTYAVTFTISNAPPEPEIDPLLLEYAPILYFHEGEVYFPMDVETFIEDSALWSKEGIGDTLEIDDDNLTVENFELYIAHNDTTDHYLAYSDPENAKSINLDRAKEKYDDAVNGGRATTTVYAYIMEDDYEDDLGFEHDFIVLQYWFFYAMNNWGEVGGRNNHEGDWESVFVFLDKTSKEPLFVAYSAHVNDGDPDIYALQYDSVRREWADVEREGQKAISYVAQGSHANYVSNQNGTHNVFGKNDQTSLNGTHVDDYEVEDIDTSSLFDYEGTWGADGDNLLGGDNGPQGPRHIDLTGQVRFEEPIEWAGIDKVTSVTLEDEEDTFDFTTQGILLQFETPLSEGEELSSGRFDEFINFGSNIFDINLLPQYWNLGTSLPNGSFSVSITLSYLTEQLEALGISEDLLSAFYYNPATNLWEPVATQVDTENKTVTFNTNHFSIYSLGELAVEETEETSTTTAEETEASEKKSLSSARYSLEPTPQVLGATTGTELEEARALIDEFESLKQQYLDGQITQIEFWSEVVIILNKLKLLF
;
A
#
# COMPACT_ATOMS: atom_id res chain seq x y z
N MET A 1 -46.53 8.45 4.24
CA MET A 1 -47.30 9.22 3.23
C MET A 1 -46.77 10.65 3.15
N ARG A 2 -45.51 10.78 2.71
CA ARG A 2 -45.07 11.88 1.86
C ARG A 2 -45.20 11.36 0.41
N LEU A 3 -45.27 12.24 -0.58
CA LEU A 3 -44.99 11.83 -1.97
C LEU A 3 -43.47 11.88 -2.11
N SER A 4 -42.86 10.85 -2.68
CA SER A 4 -41.62 11.05 -3.42
C SER A 4 -41.95 11.85 -4.68
N LEU A 5 -41.17 12.87 -4.97
CA LEU A 5 -40.88 13.22 -6.35
C LEU A 5 -39.56 12.50 -6.65
N ASN A 6 -39.54 11.70 -7.71
CA ASN A 6 -38.28 11.25 -8.27
C ASN A 6 -37.71 12.45 -9.04
N LEU A 7 -36.48 12.84 -8.75
CA LEU A 7 -35.74 13.83 -9.51
C LEU A 7 -34.26 13.46 -9.42
N THR A 8 -33.66 13.16 -10.56
CA THR A 8 -32.25 12.81 -10.71
C THR A 8 -31.55 14.00 -11.33
N LEU A 9 -30.37 14.34 -10.81
CA LEU A 9 -29.46 15.35 -11.36
C LEU A 9 -28.32 14.62 -12.09
N LEU A 10 -27.65 15.30 -13.00
CA LEU A 10 -26.51 14.77 -13.75
C LEU A 10 -25.63 15.97 -14.13
N ILE A 11 -24.35 15.93 -13.78
CA ILE A 11 -23.43 17.08 -13.78
C ILE A 11 -22.49 17.02 -14.99
N PHE A 12 -22.03 18.19 -15.46
CA PHE A 12 -20.99 18.32 -16.49
C PHE A 12 -20.05 19.49 -16.17
N SER A 13 -18.80 19.15 -15.85
CA SER A 13 -17.66 20.06 -15.73
C SER A 13 -16.94 20.22 -17.09
N SER A 14 -15.87 21.03 -17.14
CA SER A 14 -15.07 21.29 -18.35
C SER A 14 -13.68 20.67 -18.28
N PHE A 15 -13.11 20.23 -19.43
CA PHE A 15 -11.71 20.36 -19.91
C PHE A 15 -11.28 19.24 -20.93
N PHE A 16 -9.98 19.11 -21.24
CA PHE A 16 -9.41 18.79 -22.58
C PHE A 16 -9.20 17.30 -22.95
N ILE A 17 -9.59 16.86 -24.18
CA ILE A 17 -9.37 15.49 -24.77
C ILE A 17 -9.44 15.49 -26.35
N PRO A 18 -8.80 14.56 -27.13
CA PRO A 18 -8.73 14.59 -28.62
C PRO A 18 -8.99 13.22 -29.33
N SER A 19 -8.48 13.11 -30.56
CA SER A 19 -8.32 11.94 -31.46
C SER A 19 -8.13 10.53 -30.87
N ALA A 20 -8.59 9.43 -31.49
CA ALA A 20 -9.58 9.22 -32.58
C ALA A 20 -9.75 7.71 -32.95
N VAL A 21 -10.94 7.30 -33.46
CA VAL A 21 -11.18 6.36 -34.61
C VAL A 21 -12.67 6.43 -35.08
N SER A 22 -13.23 5.49 -35.89
CA SER A 22 -14.36 5.71 -36.86
C SER A 22 -15.49 4.64 -36.94
N ALA A 23 -16.72 4.99 -37.40
CA ALA A 23 -17.91 4.10 -37.57
C ALA A 23 -18.77 4.30 -38.89
N GLU A 24 -19.88 3.52 -39.13
CA GLU A 24 -20.55 3.29 -40.47
C GLU A 24 -22.09 3.61 -40.72
N GLU A 25 -22.63 3.43 -41.98
CA GLU A 25 -23.78 4.13 -42.70
C GLU A 25 -25.21 3.52 -42.88
N THR A 26 -26.29 4.31 -42.61
CA THR A 26 -27.75 4.05 -42.89
C THR A 26 -28.64 5.32 -43.08
N CYS A 27 -29.97 5.18 -43.32
CA CYS A 27 -30.63 5.95 -44.41
C CYS A 27 -31.82 6.93 -44.22
N GLY A 28 -31.95 7.79 -45.25
CA GLY A 28 -33.17 8.42 -45.76
C GLY A 28 -33.00 8.96 -47.20
N ASP A 29 -34.07 9.52 -47.79
CA ASP A 29 -34.07 10.12 -49.14
C ASP A 29 -33.86 11.65 -49.04
N ILE A 30 -32.61 12.13 -49.20
CA ILE A 30 -32.19 13.52 -48.91
C ILE A 30 -32.03 14.35 -50.19
N ARG A 31 -32.31 15.67 -50.14
CA ARG A 31 -32.18 16.59 -51.28
C ARG A 31 -31.12 17.67 -51.09
N LYS A 32 -30.26 17.84 -52.11
CA LYS A 32 -29.21 18.86 -52.15
C LYS A 32 -29.73 20.16 -52.79
N LEU A 33 -29.14 21.29 -52.38
CA LEU A 33 -29.60 22.64 -52.74
C LEU A 33 -29.32 23.06 -54.19
N ASP A 34 -28.52 22.30 -54.93
CA ASP A 34 -28.35 22.43 -56.39
C ASP A 34 -29.43 21.72 -57.20
N GLY A 35 -30.19 20.81 -56.57
CA GLY A 35 -31.44 20.23 -57.07
C GLY A 35 -31.48 18.71 -57.18
N ASP A 36 -30.35 18.02 -57.01
CA ASP A 36 -30.29 16.56 -57.06
C ASP A 36 -30.75 15.91 -55.74
N THR A 37 -31.18 14.65 -55.84
CA THR A 37 -31.70 13.83 -54.73
C THR A 37 -30.79 12.64 -54.52
N VAL A 38 -30.37 12.41 -53.28
CA VAL A 38 -29.53 11.29 -52.86
C VAL A 38 -30.38 10.34 -52.02
N THR A 39 -30.57 9.13 -52.53
CA THR A 39 -31.18 8.03 -51.79
C THR A 39 -30.09 7.30 -51.03
N ILE A 40 -30.04 7.48 -49.70
CA ILE A 40 -29.42 6.49 -48.82
C ILE A 40 -30.44 5.33 -48.70
N SER A 41 -30.02 4.07 -48.49
CA SER A 41 -30.91 2.91 -48.76
C SER A 41 -30.94 1.70 -47.80
N ASP A 42 -30.23 1.73 -46.67
CA ASP A 42 -30.29 0.68 -45.62
C ASP A 42 -30.56 1.35 -44.26
N CYS A 43 -31.20 0.72 -43.25
CA CYS A 43 -31.89 1.47 -42.17
C CYS A 43 -31.22 1.53 -40.77
N ASP A 44 -30.28 0.65 -40.46
CA ASP A 44 -29.97 0.22 -39.08
C ASP A 44 -28.77 0.86 -38.28
N ASN A 45 -27.79 1.64 -38.84
CA ASN A 45 -26.78 2.48 -38.11
C ASN A 45 -26.08 3.59 -38.98
N PRO A 46 -25.91 4.90 -38.59
CA PRO A 46 -26.10 6.03 -39.54
C PRO A 46 -25.03 6.53 -40.55
N PHE A 47 -23.71 6.62 -40.32
CA PHE A 47 -22.68 7.12 -41.28
C PHE A 47 -21.24 6.76 -40.83
N ALA A 48 -20.20 6.44 -41.63
CA ALA A 48 -19.87 6.16 -43.06
C ALA A 48 -20.63 6.73 -44.29
N ALA A 49 -21.02 7.99 -44.24
CA ALA A 49 -20.28 8.84 -45.16
C ALA A 49 -18.89 8.99 -44.50
N ASP A 50 -17.83 8.53 -45.17
CA ASP A 50 -16.51 8.31 -44.58
C ASP A 50 -15.84 9.66 -44.23
N TYR A 51 -16.23 10.22 -43.08
CA TYR A 51 -15.96 11.60 -42.67
C TYR A 51 -14.60 11.74 -41.97
N THR A 52 -13.53 11.49 -42.71
CA THR A 52 -12.17 11.74 -42.22
C THR A 52 -11.90 13.25 -42.07
N GLY A 53 -12.12 13.83 -40.89
CA GLY A 53 -11.87 15.26 -40.67
C GLY A 53 -12.12 15.83 -39.28
N VAL A 54 -11.09 15.74 -38.42
CA VAL A 54 -10.97 16.38 -37.08
C VAL A 54 -11.79 15.71 -35.96
N PRO A 55 -11.19 15.37 -34.81
CA PRO A 55 -11.85 14.72 -33.68
C PRO A 55 -12.21 15.68 -32.54
N PHE A 56 -13.16 15.24 -31.71
CA PHE A 56 -13.45 15.78 -30.38
C PHE A 56 -13.87 14.58 -29.51
N ASN A 57 -13.26 14.44 -28.33
CA ASN A 57 -13.73 13.49 -27.32
C ASN A 57 -14.59 14.23 -26.29
N PHE A 58 -15.48 13.51 -25.61
CA PHE A 58 -16.40 14.04 -24.61
C PHE A 58 -16.59 12.97 -23.54
N SER A 59 -16.13 13.24 -22.31
CA SER A 59 -16.35 12.35 -21.19
C SER A 59 -17.74 12.55 -20.60
N ILE A 60 -18.37 11.47 -20.14
CA ILE A 60 -19.45 11.53 -19.16
C ILE A 60 -18.94 10.73 -17.97
N GLN A 61 -18.40 11.40 -16.95
CA GLN A 61 -18.10 10.72 -15.69
C GLN A 61 -19.43 10.21 -15.11
N GLY A 62 -19.51 8.90 -14.88
CA GLY A 62 -20.60 8.27 -14.18
C GLY A 62 -20.44 8.46 -12.67
N GLN A 63 -20.58 9.69 -12.17
CA GLN A 63 -20.65 9.94 -10.72
C GLN A 63 -21.74 9.05 -10.12
N GLU A 64 -21.47 8.45 -8.95
CA GLU A 64 -22.46 7.58 -8.32
C GLU A 64 -23.69 8.39 -7.89
N LEU A 65 -24.84 8.05 -8.46
CA LEU A 65 -26.11 8.72 -8.18
C LEU A 65 -26.85 7.96 -7.09
N GLU A 66 -27.32 8.68 -6.05
CA GLU A 66 -28.20 8.11 -5.00
C GLU A 66 -29.25 7.16 -5.63
N ASN A 67 -29.34 5.93 -5.11
CA ASN A 67 -30.24 4.83 -5.53
C ASN A 67 -29.83 4.06 -6.81
N ASP A 68 -28.62 3.48 -6.82
CA ASP A 68 -28.25 2.27 -7.58
C ASP A 68 -28.21 2.41 -9.12
N VAL A 69 -27.73 3.56 -9.66
CA VAL A 69 -27.74 3.86 -11.12
C VAL A 69 -26.38 4.32 -11.63
N THR A 70 -25.67 3.44 -12.34
CA THR A 70 -24.44 3.75 -13.09
C THR A 70 -24.73 4.06 -14.57
N ILE A 71 -23.95 4.97 -15.16
CA ILE A 71 -23.98 5.28 -16.59
C ILE A 71 -22.88 4.48 -17.28
N ILE A 72 -23.22 3.73 -18.34
CA ILE A 72 -22.26 2.96 -19.12
C ILE A 72 -22.16 3.58 -20.52
N ILE A 73 -20.95 4.00 -20.88
CA ILE A 73 -20.55 4.33 -22.25
C ILE A 73 -19.87 3.08 -22.84
N ASP A 74 -20.31 2.62 -24.00
CA ASP A 74 -19.55 1.64 -24.78
C ASP A 74 -18.42 2.37 -25.55
N GLU A 75 -17.20 1.80 -25.53
CA GLU A 75 -15.93 2.27 -26.14
C GLU A 75 -15.08 3.26 -25.30
N GLU A 76 -13.98 2.73 -24.72
CA GLU A 76 -12.86 3.50 -24.14
C GLU A 76 -12.00 4.17 -25.24
N SER A 77 -11.55 5.42 -25.04
CA SER A 77 -10.58 6.07 -25.94
C SER A 77 -9.86 7.29 -25.32
N THR A 78 -8.52 7.26 -25.30
CA THR A 78 -7.60 8.23 -24.64
C THR A 78 -6.67 8.97 -25.60
N ASP A 79 -6.36 10.26 -25.33
CA ASP A 79 -5.16 11.04 -25.74
C ASP A 79 -5.31 12.51 -25.16
N ASP A 80 -4.51 13.54 -25.53
CA ASP A 80 -4.72 15.00 -25.19
C ASP A 80 -4.66 16.01 -26.38
N TYR A 81 -5.56 17.03 -26.43
CA TYR A 81 -5.39 18.34 -27.13
C TYR A 81 -6.29 19.46 -26.56
N SER A 82 -5.79 20.71 -26.59
CA SER A 82 -6.48 21.93 -26.11
C SER A 82 -6.77 23.00 -27.18
N TYR A 83 -7.92 23.71 -27.08
CA TYR A 83 -8.04 25.12 -27.54
C TYR A 83 -9.30 25.92 -27.07
N ASP A 84 -9.06 27.01 -26.33
CA ASP A 84 -9.68 28.36 -26.40
C ASP A 84 -11.22 28.53 -26.41
N GLU A 85 -11.72 29.12 -25.31
CA GLU A 85 -13.07 29.67 -25.03
C GLU A 85 -14.17 29.53 -26.11
N ARG A 86 -15.09 28.57 -25.94
CA ARG A 86 -16.45 28.64 -26.49
C ARG A 86 -17.49 28.06 -25.52
N SER A 87 -18.30 28.93 -24.94
CA SER A 87 -19.38 28.51 -24.04
C SER A 87 -20.50 27.75 -24.77
N PHE A 88 -21.22 26.90 -24.04
CA PHE A 88 -22.41 26.15 -24.50
C PHE A 88 -23.43 26.98 -25.30
N SER A 89 -23.46 28.30 -25.09
CA SER A 89 -24.24 29.27 -25.89
C SER A 89 -23.98 29.24 -27.41
N SER A 90 -22.93 28.57 -27.89
CA SER A 90 -22.65 28.36 -29.32
C SER A 90 -23.13 27.02 -29.88
N TYR A 91 -23.92 26.22 -29.15
CA TYR A 91 -24.44 24.93 -29.63
C TYR A 91 -25.96 24.79 -29.39
N THR A 92 -26.63 23.97 -30.20
CA THR A 92 -27.97 23.44 -29.90
C THR A 92 -27.82 21.97 -29.55
N ILE A 93 -28.21 21.58 -28.34
CA ILE A 93 -28.17 20.20 -27.86
C ILE A 93 -29.57 19.59 -27.96
N ARG A 94 -29.65 18.33 -28.40
CA ARG A 94 -30.89 17.55 -28.47
C ARG A 94 -30.63 16.12 -28.04
N LEU A 95 -31.44 15.60 -27.12
CA LEU A 95 -31.30 14.25 -26.57
C LEU A 95 -32.38 13.33 -27.13
N PHE A 96 -32.04 12.11 -27.53
CA PHE A 96 -32.98 11.14 -28.10
C PHE A 96 -32.89 9.81 -27.36
N LYS A 97 -34.02 9.25 -26.92
CA LYS A 97 -34.08 7.90 -26.34
C LYS A 97 -34.34 6.85 -27.41
N HIS A 98 -33.67 5.70 -27.32
CA HIS A 98 -33.92 4.52 -28.15
C HIS A 98 -35.09 3.70 -27.60
N GLU A 99 -36.19 3.60 -28.35
CA GLU A 99 -37.41 2.85 -27.97
C GLU A 99 -37.93 2.01 -29.16
N GLU A 100 -37.86 0.67 -29.05
CA GLU A 100 -38.30 -0.32 -30.06
C GLU A 100 -37.92 -0.01 -31.54
N GLY A 101 -36.71 0.51 -31.76
CA GLY A 101 -36.21 0.88 -33.11
C GLY A 101 -36.68 2.25 -33.62
N ASN A 102 -37.08 3.14 -32.71
CA ASN A 102 -37.31 4.56 -32.97
C ASN A 102 -36.46 5.41 -32.01
N PHE A 103 -36.25 6.67 -32.39
CA PHE A 103 -35.66 7.71 -31.56
C PHE A 103 -36.78 8.66 -31.10
N GLU A 104 -37.02 8.78 -29.79
CA GLU A 104 -37.94 9.78 -29.22
C GLU A 104 -37.14 10.96 -28.64
N GLU A 105 -37.39 12.17 -29.14
CA GLU A 105 -36.73 13.40 -28.72
C GLU A 105 -37.17 13.76 -27.28
N VAL A 106 -36.20 13.77 -26.37
CA VAL A 106 -36.38 14.13 -24.96
C VAL A 106 -36.35 15.64 -24.84
N ASP A 107 -37.28 16.21 -24.07
CA ASP A 107 -37.36 17.65 -23.84
C ASP A 107 -36.14 18.13 -23.04
N PHE A 108 -35.18 18.74 -23.74
CA PHE A 108 -33.87 19.13 -23.23
C PHE A 108 -33.82 20.65 -23.07
N GLU A 109 -34.27 21.14 -21.92
CA GLU A 109 -33.93 22.49 -21.44
C GLU A 109 -32.76 22.35 -20.47
N PRO A 110 -31.52 22.75 -20.84
CA PRO A 110 -30.42 22.80 -19.89
C PRO A 110 -30.72 23.86 -18.83
N ILE A 111 -30.42 23.54 -17.57
CA ILE A 111 -30.57 24.47 -16.47
C ILE A 111 -29.36 25.41 -16.49
N GLU A 112 -29.55 26.67 -16.93
CA GLU A 112 -28.52 27.71 -16.75
C GLU A 112 -28.20 27.82 -15.24
N PRO A 113 -26.93 27.74 -14.83
CA PRO A 113 -26.58 27.88 -13.42
C PRO A 113 -26.89 29.29 -12.92
N GLU A 114 -27.66 29.37 -11.84
CA GLU A 114 -28.01 30.64 -11.18
C GLU A 114 -26.85 31.07 -10.27
N TYR A 115 -25.82 31.66 -10.87
CA TYR A 115 -24.64 32.21 -10.18
C TYR A 115 -25.06 33.08 -8.97
N PRO A 116 -24.32 33.00 -7.84
CA PRO A 116 -24.67 33.70 -6.61
C PRO A 116 -24.75 35.21 -6.84
N ASN A 117 -25.78 35.85 -6.29
CA ASN A 117 -25.89 37.31 -6.35
C ASN A 117 -24.85 37.97 -5.43
N THR A 118 -24.54 39.25 -5.62
CA THR A 118 -23.41 39.93 -4.93
C THR A 118 -23.39 39.74 -3.40
N ASP A 119 -24.53 39.71 -2.71
CA ASP A 119 -24.58 39.47 -1.26
C ASP A 119 -24.18 38.01 -0.89
N GLU A 120 -24.45 37.04 -1.78
CA GLU A 120 -24.05 35.63 -1.67
C GLU A 120 -22.60 35.41 -2.13
N THR A 121 -22.14 36.14 -3.17
CA THR A 121 -20.74 36.17 -3.60
C THR A 121 -19.83 36.64 -2.46
N ILE A 122 -20.22 37.72 -1.76
CA ILE A 122 -19.53 38.22 -0.57
C ILE A 122 -19.54 37.20 0.55
N ALA A 123 -20.68 36.56 0.84
CA ALA A 123 -20.78 35.54 1.88
C ALA A 123 -19.96 34.27 1.57
N LYS A 124 -19.69 33.97 0.29
CA LYS A 124 -18.74 32.91 -0.11
C LYS A 124 -17.28 33.37 0.01
N ALA A 125 -16.94 34.61 -0.34
CA ALA A 125 -15.59 35.13 -0.12
C ALA A 125 -15.24 35.16 1.39
N GLU A 126 -16.18 35.60 2.24
CA GLU A 126 -16.06 35.54 3.71
C GLU A 126 -15.95 34.11 4.30
N ALA A 127 -16.12 33.06 3.49
CA ALA A 127 -16.00 31.65 3.89
C ALA A 127 -14.86 30.89 3.18
N TYR A 128 -14.39 31.38 2.02
CA TYR A 128 -13.29 30.79 1.25
C TYR A 128 -11.92 31.21 1.79
N PHE A 129 -11.75 32.48 2.18
CA PHE A 129 -10.47 32.96 2.70
C PHE A 129 -10.32 32.68 4.22
N PRO A 130 -9.14 32.28 4.71
CA PRO A 130 -8.93 31.90 6.12
C PRO A 130 -9.25 32.99 7.17
N GLU A 131 -9.65 32.57 8.39
CA GLU A 131 -9.93 33.48 9.51
C GLU A 131 -8.68 34.30 9.93
N GLY A 132 -8.54 35.50 9.35
CA GLY A 132 -7.50 36.45 9.69
C GLY A 132 -6.99 37.29 8.51
N GLU A 133 -7.27 36.88 7.28
CA GLU A 133 -6.79 37.57 6.07
C GLU A 133 -7.54 38.88 5.79
N ASP A 134 -6.86 39.93 5.31
CA ASP A 134 -7.48 41.26 5.12
C ASP A 134 -8.15 41.40 3.74
N ILE A 135 -9.18 40.59 3.53
CA ILE A 135 -9.97 40.54 2.30
C ILE A 135 -10.84 41.79 2.06
N THR A 136 -10.67 42.87 2.84
CA THR A 136 -11.50 44.09 2.76
C THR A 136 -11.50 44.69 1.34
N ALA A 137 -10.36 44.70 0.65
CA ALA A 137 -10.25 45.21 -0.72
C ALA A 137 -10.96 44.30 -1.74
N ILE A 138 -10.82 42.98 -1.58
CA ILE A 138 -11.46 41.93 -2.40
C ILE A 138 -12.99 42.03 -2.27
N LEU A 139 -13.51 42.18 -1.05
CA LEU A 139 -14.95 42.38 -0.80
C LEU A 139 -15.48 43.71 -1.34
N GLU A 140 -14.71 44.80 -1.27
CA GLU A 140 -15.09 46.07 -1.93
C GLU A 140 -15.12 45.91 -3.47
N ALA A 141 -14.14 45.20 -4.06
CA ALA A 141 -14.08 44.94 -5.51
C ALA A 141 -15.25 44.06 -5.99
N ILE A 142 -15.58 42.97 -5.30
CA ILE A 142 -16.77 42.14 -5.56
C ILE A 142 -18.05 42.99 -5.46
N SER A 143 -18.14 43.87 -4.45
CA SER A 143 -19.30 44.74 -4.26
C SER A 143 -19.43 45.87 -5.30
N SER A 144 -18.34 46.28 -5.97
CA SER A 144 -18.36 47.40 -6.93
C SER A 144 -18.20 46.99 -8.40
N GLY A 145 -17.63 45.82 -8.67
CA GLY A 145 -17.18 45.42 -10.01
C GLY A 145 -16.07 46.31 -10.54
N ASP A 146 -15.13 46.71 -9.68
CA ASP A 146 -14.05 47.67 -10.00
C ASP A 146 -12.72 47.23 -9.39
N ASN A 147 -11.87 46.58 -10.18
CA ASN A 147 -10.59 46.03 -9.76
C ASN A 147 -9.42 47.04 -9.84
N ASP A 148 -9.64 48.26 -10.38
CA ASP A 148 -8.59 49.30 -10.59
C ASP A 148 -7.89 49.75 -9.27
N ALA A 149 -8.39 49.31 -8.11
CA ALA A 149 -7.88 49.65 -6.78
C ALA A 149 -7.03 48.55 -6.10
N LEU A 150 -7.02 47.32 -6.63
CA LEU A 150 -6.29 46.17 -6.07
C LEU A 150 -4.78 46.27 -6.34
N THR A 151 -3.99 45.58 -5.52
CA THR A 151 -2.60 45.22 -5.84
C THR A 151 -2.55 43.88 -6.56
N GLU A 152 -1.43 43.61 -7.25
CA GLU A 152 -1.15 42.37 -8.00
C GLU A 152 -1.55 41.10 -7.20
N SER A 153 -1.16 41.02 -5.93
CA SER A 153 -1.50 39.90 -5.03
C SER A 153 -2.97 39.84 -4.58
N GLU A 154 -3.69 40.98 -4.55
CA GLU A 154 -5.13 41.01 -4.23
C GLU A 154 -5.98 40.76 -5.50
N GLU A 155 -5.40 40.98 -6.69
CA GLU A 155 -6.00 40.61 -7.97
C GLU A 155 -5.88 39.09 -8.19
N ASP A 156 -4.69 38.52 -7.96
CA ASP A 156 -4.45 37.07 -8.00
C ASP A 156 -5.43 36.31 -7.06
N MET A 157 -5.48 36.67 -5.78
CA MET A 157 -6.44 36.09 -4.80
C MET A 157 -7.92 36.23 -5.24
N LEU A 158 -8.27 37.30 -5.95
CA LEU A 158 -9.63 37.50 -6.45
C LEU A 158 -9.92 36.61 -7.67
N TYR A 159 -8.91 36.30 -8.49
CA TYR A 159 -9.04 35.29 -9.55
C TYR A 159 -9.14 33.88 -8.96
N ASP A 160 -8.30 33.50 -8.00
CA ASP A 160 -8.37 32.18 -7.32
C ASP A 160 -9.77 31.93 -6.74
N PHE A 161 -10.36 32.94 -6.09
CA PHE A 161 -11.72 32.88 -5.58
C PHE A 161 -12.81 32.82 -6.68
N TYR A 162 -12.61 33.50 -7.81
CA TYR A 162 -13.55 33.40 -8.93
C TYR A 162 -13.46 32.05 -9.64
N ASP A 163 -12.27 31.45 -9.75
CA ASP A 163 -12.09 30.11 -10.31
C ASP A 163 -12.69 29.03 -9.38
N TYR A 164 -12.54 29.18 -8.06
CA TYR A 164 -13.30 28.39 -7.06
C TYR A 164 -14.82 28.56 -7.20
N LEU A 165 -15.30 29.78 -7.44
CA LEU A 165 -16.73 30.03 -7.70
C LEU A 165 -17.19 29.43 -9.03
N ASP A 166 -16.37 29.44 -10.08
CA ASP A 166 -16.73 28.83 -11.36
C ASP A 166 -16.69 27.30 -11.27
N GLY A 167 -15.77 26.70 -10.50
CA GLY A 167 -15.83 25.28 -10.13
C GLY A 167 -17.12 24.91 -9.38
N LEU A 168 -17.66 25.81 -8.57
CA LEU A 168 -18.92 25.63 -7.83
C LEU A 168 -20.21 25.91 -8.62
N TYR A 169 -20.13 26.59 -9.78
CA TYR A 169 -21.31 27.13 -10.48
C TYR A 169 -21.25 27.05 -12.01
N SER A 170 -20.19 26.50 -12.62
CA SER A 170 -20.12 26.28 -14.07
C SER A 170 -20.90 25.04 -14.51
N ASP A 171 -21.28 24.15 -13.58
CA ASP A 171 -21.93 22.86 -13.83
C ASP A 171 -23.31 22.95 -14.51
N TRP A 172 -23.45 22.27 -15.65
CA TRP A 172 -24.70 22.16 -16.40
C TRP A 172 -25.49 20.93 -15.93
N SER A 173 -26.62 21.14 -15.26
CA SER A 173 -27.44 20.03 -14.75
C SER A 173 -28.49 19.52 -15.74
N LEU A 174 -28.52 18.21 -15.97
CA LEU A 174 -29.51 17.56 -16.83
C LEU A 174 -30.87 17.34 -16.15
N PRO A 175 -31.98 17.32 -16.92
CA PRO A 175 -33.27 16.84 -16.44
C PRO A 175 -33.28 15.32 -16.22
N ALA A 176 -34.04 14.86 -15.21
CA ALA A 176 -34.12 13.46 -14.79
C ALA A 176 -34.54 12.49 -15.93
N VAL A 177 -33.57 11.72 -16.42
CA VAL A 177 -33.73 10.69 -17.46
C VAL A 177 -33.96 9.29 -16.86
N SER A 178 -34.46 8.36 -17.68
CA SER A 178 -34.79 6.99 -17.28
C SER A 178 -33.76 5.99 -17.75
N ILE A 179 -33.72 4.79 -17.18
CA ILE A 179 -32.97 3.66 -17.74
C ILE A 179 -33.30 3.43 -19.24
N GLY A 180 -32.25 3.17 -20.03
CA GLY A 180 -32.28 2.96 -21.47
C GLY A 180 -31.08 3.57 -22.20
N THR A 181 -30.96 3.28 -23.50
CA THR A 181 -29.94 3.86 -24.37
C THR A 181 -30.41 5.20 -24.94
N TYR A 182 -29.50 6.16 -25.00
CA TYR A 182 -29.73 7.53 -25.48
C TYR A 182 -28.67 7.94 -26.49
N THR A 183 -29.04 8.80 -27.43
CA THR A 183 -28.09 9.54 -28.28
C THR A 183 -28.26 11.03 -28.04
N MET A 184 -27.22 11.70 -27.55
CA MET A 184 -27.15 13.16 -27.48
C MET A 184 -26.56 13.70 -28.79
N VAL A 185 -27.15 14.77 -29.33
CA VAL A 185 -26.77 15.39 -30.60
C VAL A 185 -26.45 16.87 -30.36
N PHE A 186 -25.31 17.31 -30.86
CA PHE A 186 -24.82 18.69 -30.74
C PHE A 186 -24.76 19.33 -32.14
N GLU A 187 -25.33 20.52 -32.31
CA GLU A 187 -25.27 21.29 -33.57
C GLU A 187 -24.63 22.67 -33.35
N GLU A 188 -23.53 22.96 -34.04
CA GLU A 188 -22.77 24.22 -33.90
C GLU A 188 -23.55 25.43 -34.44
N MET A 189 -23.69 26.50 -33.66
CA MET A 189 -24.31 27.75 -34.09
C MET A 189 -23.29 28.71 -34.71
N VAL A 190 -23.48 29.03 -36.00
CA VAL A 190 -22.57 29.91 -36.77
C VAL A 190 -22.70 31.38 -36.34
N LEU A 191 -21.93 31.76 -35.31
CA LEU A 191 -21.84 33.13 -34.78
C LEU A 191 -21.05 34.07 -35.72
N CYS A 192 -21.77 34.93 -36.46
CA CYS A 192 -21.17 36.03 -37.22
C CYS A 192 -21.14 37.33 -36.40
N VAL A 193 -20.00 37.67 -35.81
CA VAL A 193 -19.80 38.88 -34.98
C VAL A 193 -19.91 40.18 -35.81
N SER A 194 -20.65 41.18 -35.31
CA SER A 194 -20.70 42.54 -35.88
C SER A 194 -20.34 43.62 -34.85
N TYR A 195 -19.17 44.23 -34.99
CA TYR A 195 -18.70 45.32 -34.14
C TYR A 195 -19.27 46.69 -34.57
N GLU A 196 -19.82 47.48 -33.63
CA GLU A 196 -20.08 48.91 -33.83
C GLU A 196 -19.35 49.80 -32.80
N SER A 197 -18.77 50.90 -33.31
CA SER A 197 -18.45 52.15 -32.58
C SER A 197 -17.25 52.23 -31.61
N GLY A 198 -16.06 51.81 -32.06
CA GLY A 198 -14.78 52.29 -31.49
C GLY A 198 -14.50 53.78 -31.76
N GLY A 199 -13.82 54.47 -30.83
CA GLY A 199 -13.62 55.93 -30.85
C GLY A 199 -12.53 56.46 -31.80
N TRP A 200 -12.50 57.78 -32.04
CA TRP A 200 -11.63 58.44 -33.04
C TRP A 200 -10.11 58.24 -32.89
N TRP A 201 -9.64 57.79 -31.71
CA TRP A 201 -8.24 57.42 -31.51
C TRP A 201 -7.85 56.09 -32.18
N GLN A 202 -8.80 55.16 -32.32
CA GLN A 202 -8.58 53.84 -32.91
C GLN A 202 -8.27 53.97 -34.42
N GLN A 203 -9.01 54.85 -35.11
CA GLN A 203 -8.81 55.26 -36.51
C GLN A 203 -7.41 55.85 -36.79
N ILE A 204 -6.64 56.24 -35.76
CA ILE A 204 -5.27 56.76 -35.90
C ILE A 204 -4.23 55.63 -35.80
N LYS A 205 -4.49 54.55 -35.02
CA LYS A 205 -3.64 53.34 -35.04
C LYS A 205 -3.67 52.67 -36.43
N GLU A 206 -4.85 52.59 -37.04
CA GLU A 206 -5.09 51.99 -38.37
C GLU A 206 -4.28 52.64 -39.51
N PHE A 207 -3.84 53.90 -39.36
CA PHE A 207 -3.11 54.61 -40.42
C PHE A 207 -1.64 54.16 -40.60
N PHE A 208 -1.11 53.31 -39.70
CA PHE A 208 0.32 52.93 -39.68
C PHE A 208 0.62 51.44 -39.89
N VAL A 209 -0.39 50.56 -39.98
CA VAL A 209 -0.20 49.11 -40.18
C VAL A 209 -0.96 48.63 -41.43
N PRO A 210 -0.29 48.34 -42.56
CA PRO A 210 -0.94 47.96 -43.82
C PRO A 210 -1.02 46.43 -44.02
N VAL A 211 -1.87 45.75 -43.24
CA VAL A 211 -2.27 44.33 -43.47
C VAL A 211 -3.80 44.23 -43.42
N ALA A 212 -4.37 43.28 -44.16
CA ALA A 212 -5.79 43.28 -44.56
C ALA A 212 -6.78 42.94 -43.43
N TYR A 213 -7.91 43.65 -43.42
CA TYR A 213 -9.16 43.27 -42.77
C TYR A 213 -10.28 43.23 -43.82
N ALA A 214 -10.93 42.06 -44.01
CA ALA A 214 -12.31 41.92 -44.48
C ALA A 214 -12.76 40.44 -44.59
N MET A 215 -13.93 40.14 -44.01
CA MET A 215 -14.91 39.12 -44.45
C MET A 215 -14.45 37.67 -44.71
N TYR A 216 -14.74 36.78 -43.75
CA TYR A 216 -15.36 35.47 -44.01
C TYR A 216 -16.16 35.03 -42.77
N CYS A 217 -17.43 34.64 -42.95
CA CYS A 217 -18.04 33.57 -42.16
C CYS A 217 -18.05 32.35 -43.09
N THR A 218 -17.26 31.31 -42.79
CA THR A 218 -17.07 30.15 -43.67
C THR A 218 -16.99 28.86 -42.87
N GLY A 219 -18.15 28.24 -42.73
CA GLY A 219 -18.38 26.88 -42.24
C GLY A 219 -19.84 26.55 -42.55
N GLU A 220 -20.14 25.28 -42.83
CA GLU A 220 -21.47 24.75 -42.54
C GLU A 220 -21.43 24.26 -41.08
N PRO A 221 -22.53 24.36 -40.31
CA PRO A 221 -22.52 23.96 -38.90
C PRO A 221 -22.22 22.46 -38.79
N ASN A 222 -21.30 22.10 -37.89
CA ASN A 222 -21.00 20.70 -37.61
C ASN A 222 -22.09 20.09 -36.72
N THR A 223 -22.38 18.81 -36.94
CA THR A 223 -23.30 18.00 -36.12
C THR A 223 -22.53 16.82 -35.56
N TYR A 224 -22.59 16.64 -34.24
CA TYR A 224 -21.94 15.56 -33.50
C TYR A 224 -23.01 14.72 -32.79
N ALA A 225 -22.73 13.44 -32.56
CA ALA A 225 -23.64 12.55 -31.84
C ALA A 225 -22.86 11.57 -30.96
N VAL A 226 -23.26 11.47 -29.68
CA VAL A 226 -22.70 10.54 -28.68
C VAL A 226 -23.82 9.62 -28.22
N THR A 227 -23.58 8.31 -28.14
CA THR A 227 -24.57 7.33 -27.67
C THR A 227 -24.08 6.67 -26.38
N PHE A 228 -24.95 6.62 -25.37
CA PHE A 228 -24.64 6.11 -24.03
C PHE A 228 -25.84 5.34 -23.46
N THR A 229 -25.62 4.46 -22.49
CA THR A 229 -26.68 3.67 -21.86
C THR A 229 -26.75 3.94 -20.35
N ILE A 230 -27.94 4.29 -19.88
CA ILE A 230 -28.23 4.34 -18.44
C ILE A 230 -28.81 2.99 -18.05
N SER A 231 -28.15 2.28 -17.13
CA SER A 231 -28.62 1.02 -16.55
C SER A 231 -28.86 1.19 -15.04
N ASN A 232 -29.27 0.13 -14.35
CA ASN A 232 -28.91 0.03 -12.94
C ASN A 232 -27.38 -0.05 -12.83
N ALA A 233 -26.83 0.27 -11.67
CA ALA A 233 -25.52 -0.25 -11.30
C ALA A 233 -25.49 -1.79 -11.43
N PRO A 234 -24.33 -2.40 -11.73
CA PRO A 234 -24.14 -3.79 -11.35
C PRO A 234 -24.38 -3.92 -9.84
N PRO A 235 -24.90 -5.06 -9.34
CA PRO A 235 -24.81 -5.29 -7.90
C PRO A 235 -23.33 -5.27 -7.49
N GLU A 236 -23.04 -4.70 -6.32
CA GLU A 236 -21.73 -4.83 -5.67
C GLU A 236 -21.25 -6.29 -5.74
N PRO A 237 -19.95 -6.54 -5.96
CA PRO A 237 -19.43 -7.90 -5.95
C PRO A 237 -19.67 -8.53 -4.57
N GLU A 238 -20.48 -9.59 -4.53
CA GLU A 238 -20.77 -10.33 -3.30
C GLU A 238 -19.47 -11.03 -2.82
N ILE A 239 -18.80 -10.44 -1.83
CA ILE A 239 -17.57 -10.93 -1.17
C ILE A 239 -17.62 -12.46 -1.03
N ASP A 240 -16.58 -13.18 -1.48
CA ASP A 240 -16.63 -14.65 -1.51
C ASP A 240 -16.94 -15.20 -0.11
N PRO A 241 -17.94 -16.09 0.05
CA PRO A 241 -18.33 -16.63 1.34
C PRO A 241 -17.19 -17.30 2.13
N LEU A 242 -16.10 -17.73 1.48
CA LEU A 242 -14.89 -18.21 2.16
C LEU A 242 -14.18 -17.10 2.93
N LEU A 243 -14.05 -15.90 2.35
CA LEU A 243 -13.48 -14.74 3.04
C LEU A 243 -14.29 -14.45 4.31
N LEU A 244 -15.63 -14.44 4.21
CA LEU A 244 -16.51 -14.22 5.36
C LEU A 244 -16.52 -15.39 6.38
N GLU A 245 -16.26 -16.63 5.96
CA GLU A 245 -16.21 -17.81 6.85
C GLU A 245 -14.90 -17.88 7.66
N TYR A 246 -13.77 -17.48 7.07
CA TYR A 246 -12.44 -17.61 7.68
C TYR A 246 -11.85 -16.32 8.25
N ALA A 247 -12.47 -15.15 8.01
CA ALA A 247 -11.99 -13.84 8.46
C ALA A 247 -11.60 -13.82 9.97
N PRO A 248 -10.36 -13.43 10.32
CA PRO A 248 -9.78 -13.66 11.66
C PRO A 248 -10.34 -12.72 12.74
N ILE A 249 -10.39 -13.20 13.99
CA ILE A 249 -10.73 -12.37 15.15
C ILE A 249 -9.46 -11.72 15.69
N LEU A 250 -9.47 -10.39 15.79
CA LEU A 250 -8.32 -9.61 16.23
C LEU A 250 -8.40 -9.38 17.75
N TYR A 251 -7.44 -9.93 18.49
CA TYR A 251 -7.29 -9.81 19.95
C TYR A 251 -6.23 -8.76 20.27
N PHE A 252 -6.66 -7.52 20.52
CA PHE A 252 -5.78 -6.38 20.80
C PHE A 252 -5.30 -6.33 22.26
N HIS A 253 -4.16 -5.67 22.46
CA HIS A 253 -3.65 -5.34 23.80
C HIS A 253 -4.56 -4.31 24.53
N GLU A 254 -4.72 -4.38 25.86
CA GLU A 254 -5.61 -3.45 26.60
C GLU A 254 -5.13 -2.00 26.68
N GLY A 255 -3.95 -1.71 26.14
CA GLY A 255 -3.40 -0.38 25.96
C GLY A 255 -3.39 0.10 24.51
N GLU A 256 -4.03 -0.63 23.59
CA GLU A 256 -4.13 -0.21 22.19
C GLU A 256 -5.04 1.02 22.04
N VAL A 257 -4.67 1.89 21.10
CA VAL A 257 -5.31 3.17 20.80
C VAL A 257 -5.57 3.39 19.30
N TYR A 258 -4.98 2.58 18.42
CA TYR A 258 -5.31 2.50 17.00
C TYR A 258 -5.88 1.11 16.67
N PHE A 259 -7.00 1.09 15.97
CA PHE A 259 -7.66 -0.10 15.43
C PHE A 259 -7.73 0.00 13.90
N PRO A 260 -7.93 -1.11 13.17
CA PRO A 260 -8.04 -1.08 11.72
C PRO A 260 -9.10 -0.09 11.26
N MET A 261 -8.83 0.60 10.17
CA MET A 261 -9.75 1.55 9.54
C MET A 261 -9.72 1.44 8.02
N ASP A 262 -10.70 2.05 7.39
CA ASP A 262 -10.75 2.28 5.95
C ASP A 262 -9.58 3.15 5.47
N VAL A 263 -9.11 2.92 4.25
CA VAL A 263 -8.04 3.71 3.63
C VAL A 263 -8.54 5.05 3.14
N GLU A 264 -9.82 5.12 2.79
CA GLU A 264 -10.54 6.28 2.24
C GLU A 264 -10.48 7.46 3.22
N THR A 265 -10.87 7.28 4.48
CA THR A 265 -10.77 8.34 5.50
C THR A 265 -9.32 8.72 5.80
N PHE A 266 -8.35 7.82 5.63
CA PHE A 266 -6.93 8.16 5.78
C PHE A 266 -6.40 9.02 4.62
N ILE A 267 -6.85 8.75 3.39
CA ILE A 267 -6.54 9.57 2.21
C ILE A 267 -7.17 10.96 2.34
N GLU A 268 -8.45 11.06 2.69
CA GLU A 268 -9.14 12.35 2.91
C GLU A 268 -8.53 13.18 4.06
N ASP A 269 -7.86 12.54 5.02
CA ASP A 269 -7.13 13.19 6.11
C ASP A 269 -5.61 13.33 5.80
N SER A 270 -5.15 13.16 4.56
CA SER A 270 -3.72 13.23 4.19
C SER A 270 -3.40 14.26 3.10
N ALA A 271 -2.13 14.63 2.97
CA ALA A 271 -1.57 15.32 1.81
C ALA A 271 -0.70 14.38 0.97
N LEU A 272 -0.69 14.54 -0.35
CA LEU A 272 0.17 13.80 -1.28
C LEU A 272 1.45 14.58 -1.57
N TRP A 273 2.60 13.95 -1.32
CA TRP A 273 3.93 14.50 -1.56
C TRP A 273 4.73 13.66 -2.54
N SER A 274 5.51 14.32 -3.40
CA SER A 274 6.50 13.71 -4.28
C SER A 274 7.92 13.87 -3.74
N LYS A 275 8.73 12.81 -3.86
CA LYS A 275 10.16 12.79 -3.52
C LYS A 275 11.04 13.20 -4.72
N GLU A 276 10.45 13.45 -5.90
CA GLU A 276 11.18 13.80 -7.11
C GLU A 276 11.96 15.13 -7.00
N GLY A 277 13.21 15.12 -7.46
CA GLY A 277 13.95 16.35 -7.77
C GLY A 277 14.97 16.82 -6.73
N ILE A 278 14.69 17.92 -6.02
CA ILE A 278 15.63 18.57 -5.07
C ILE A 278 14.89 18.97 -3.80
N GLY A 279 14.69 17.98 -2.94
CA GLY A 279 13.76 18.07 -1.82
C GLY A 279 12.33 17.79 -2.27
N ASP A 280 11.51 17.45 -1.30
CA ASP A 280 10.12 17.01 -1.48
C ASP A 280 9.21 18.15 -1.99
N THR A 281 8.24 17.79 -2.82
CA THR A 281 7.22 18.70 -3.38
C THR A 281 5.83 18.28 -2.93
N LEU A 282 5.00 19.24 -2.53
CA LEU A 282 3.59 19.02 -2.21
C LEU A 282 2.80 19.01 -3.52
N GLU A 283 2.16 17.88 -3.84
CA GLU A 283 1.37 17.71 -5.06
C GLU A 283 -0.11 18.03 -4.82
N ILE A 284 -0.66 17.57 -3.68
CA ILE A 284 -2.04 17.81 -3.24
C ILE A 284 -2.05 17.97 -1.71
N ASP A 285 -2.70 19.01 -1.16
CA ASP A 285 -2.81 19.26 0.28
C ASP A 285 -4.02 18.57 0.95
N ASP A 286 -4.07 18.55 2.30
CA ASP A 286 -5.13 17.87 3.08
C ASP A 286 -6.45 18.63 3.18
N ASP A 287 -6.59 19.81 2.55
CA ASP A 287 -7.90 20.44 2.28
C ASP A 287 -8.45 20.03 0.89
N ASN A 288 -7.64 19.41 0.02
CA ASN A 288 -7.99 19.11 -1.38
C ASN A 288 -7.82 17.64 -1.82
N LEU A 289 -7.12 16.78 -1.07
CA LEU A 289 -6.98 15.36 -1.42
C LEU A 289 -8.30 14.60 -1.20
N THR A 290 -8.76 13.86 -2.21
CA THR A 290 -9.97 13.04 -2.14
C THR A 290 -9.74 11.69 -2.79
N VAL A 291 -10.56 10.69 -2.46
CA VAL A 291 -10.48 9.35 -3.08
C VAL A 291 -10.57 9.45 -4.61
N GLU A 292 -11.53 10.22 -5.15
CA GLU A 292 -11.71 10.38 -6.61
C GLU A 292 -10.47 11.00 -7.28
N ASN A 293 -9.88 12.05 -6.69
CA ASN A 293 -8.71 12.69 -7.32
C ASN A 293 -7.40 11.92 -7.08
N PHE A 294 -7.32 11.10 -6.03
CA PHE A 294 -6.19 10.21 -5.77
C PHE A 294 -6.22 8.97 -6.67
N GLU A 295 -7.36 8.31 -6.88
CA GLU A 295 -7.51 7.24 -7.88
C GLU A 295 -7.18 7.75 -9.30
N LEU A 296 -7.63 8.97 -9.63
CA LEU A 296 -7.23 9.64 -10.88
C LEU A 296 -5.73 9.95 -10.96
N TYR A 297 -5.08 10.27 -9.84
CA TYR A 297 -3.63 10.51 -9.80
C TYR A 297 -2.85 9.22 -10.05
N ILE A 298 -3.22 8.12 -9.37
CA ILE A 298 -2.64 6.78 -9.52
C ILE A 298 -2.77 6.31 -10.99
N ALA A 299 -3.94 6.49 -11.60
CA ALA A 299 -4.20 6.04 -12.97
C ALA A 299 -3.39 6.77 -14.06
N HIS A 300 -2.74 7.90 -13.74
CA HIS A 300 -2.06 8.76 -14.74
C HIS A 300 -0.58 9.05 -14.45
N ASN A 301 -0.05 8.69 -13.27
CA ASN A 301 1.31 9.02 -12.84
C ASN A 301 2.08 7.78 -12.34
N ASP A 302 3.41 7.83 -12.45
CA ASP A 302 4.31 6.92 -11.72
C ASP A 302 4.26 7.32 -10.24
N THR A 303 3.86 6.40 -9.35
CA THR A 303 3.62 6.73 -7.93
C THR A 303 4.73 6.23 -7.00
N THR A 304 5.72 5.52 -7.53
CA THR A 304 6.83 4.91 -6.77
C THR A 304 7.58 5.90 -5.87
N ASP A 305 7.86 7.12 -6.36
CA ASP A 305 8.56 8.17 -5.61
C ASP A 305 7.62 9.07 -4.75
N HIS A 306 6.39 8.64 -4.43
CA HIS A 306 5.41 9.44 -3.66
C HIS A 306 5.18 8.93 -2.22
N TYR A 307 4.54 9.77 -1.40
CA TYR A 307 4.01 9.39 -0.08
C TYR A 307 2.78 10.20 0.33
N LEU A 308 1.90 9.57 1.11
CA LEU A 308 0.84 10.25 1.85
C LEU A 308 1.40 10.79 3.18
N ALA A 309 0.99 11.97 3.60
CA ALA A 309 1.39 12.59 4.87
C ALA A 309 0.12 12.91 5.70
N TYR A 310 -0.10 12.16 6.78
CA TYR A 310 -1.35 12.15 7.55
C TYR A 310 -1.33 13.10 8.75
N SER A 311 -0.28 13.02 9.56
CA SER A 311 -0.20 13.64 10.88
C SER A 311 0.41 15.04 10.89
N ASP A 312 1.23 15.38 9.89
CA ASP A 312 1.79 16.73 9.73
C ASP A 312 1.86 17.17 8.25
N PRO A 313 0.73 17.10 7.49
CA PRO A 313 0.65 17.20 6.03
C PRO A 313 1.31 18.43 5.39
N GLU A 314 1.38 19.56 6.11
CA GLU A 314 2.02 20.79 5.62
C GLU A 314 3.57 20.75 5.71
N ASN A 315 4.14 19.68 6.29
CA ASN A 315 5.55 19.54 6.60
C ASN A 315 6.10 18.20 6.09
N ALA A 316 6.71 18.21 4.90
CA ALA A 316 7.44 17.07 4.31
C ALA A 316 8.26 16.25 5.34
N LYS A 317 8.11 14.93 5.31
CA LYS A 317 8.80 13.94 6.16
C LYS A 317 8.65 14.16 7.68
N SER A 318 7.67 14.94 8.13
CA SER A 318 7.38 15.20 9.54
C SER A 318 6.32 14.23 10.07
N ILE A 319 6.41 13.87 11.36
CA ILE A 319 5.48 12.96 12.04
C ILE A 319 5.10 13.56 13.40
N ASN A 320 3.80 13.64 13.68
CA ASN A 320 3.23 14.33 14.83
C ASN A 320 2.17 13.47 15.53
N LEU A 321 2.63 12.61 16.44
CA LEU A 321 1.79 11.62 17.15
C LEU A 321 0.58 12.24 17.87
N ASP A 322 0.72 13.44 18.45
CA ASP A 322 -0.37 14.15 19.12
C ASP A 322 -1.49 14.53 18.11
N ARG A 323 -1.13 15.02 16.91
CA ARG A 323 -2.07 15.40 15.84
C ARG A 323 -2.65 14.18 15.12
N ALA A 324 -1.85 13.13 14.90
CA ALA A 324 -2.34 11.85 14.37
C ALA A 324 -3.45 11.27 15.24
N LYS A 325 -3.26 11.31 16.57
CA LYS A 325 -4.24 10.78 17.52
C LYS A 325 -5.50 11.63 17.58
N GLU A 326 -5.39 12.96 17.40
CA GLU A 326 -6.52 13.90 17.29
C GLU A 326 -7.32 13.67 16.00
N LYS A 327 -6.68 13.58 14.82
CA LYS A 327 -7.33 13.22 13.53
C LYS A 327 -8.06 11.87 13.64
N TYR A 328 -7.40 10.82 14.11
CA TYR A 328 -7.98 9.49 14.25
C TYR A 328 -9.17 9.45 15.24
N ASP A 329 -9.05 10.10 16.41
CA ASP A 329 -10.17 10.17 17.35
C ASP A 329 -11.36 10.92 16.75
N ASP A 330 -11.17 12.05 16.05
CA ASP A 330 -12.28 12.80 15.47
C ASP A 330 -12.89 12.08 14.23
N ALA A 331 -12.11 11.34 13.45
CA ALA A 331 -12.60 10.47 12.39
C ALA A 331 -13.53 9.36 12.94
N VAL A 332 -13.05 8.59 13.94
CA VAL A 332 -13.80 7.47 14.54
C VAL A 332 -14.98 7.95 15.40
N ASN A 333 -14.82 9.02 16.19
CA ASN A 333 -15.93 9.56 16.99
C ASN A 333 -16.95 10.34 16.14
N GLY A 334 -16.53 10.86 14.98
CA GLY A 334 -17.42 11.44 13.97
C GLY A 334 -18.22 10.38 13.20
N GLY A 335 -17.65 9.17 13.06
CA GLY A 335 -18.19 8.11 12.20
C GLY A 335 -17.94 8.39 10.71
N ARG A 336 -16.75 8.93 10.39
CA ARG A 336 -16.17 8.85 9.04
C ARG A 336 -15.47 7.50 8.89
N ALA A 337 -14.42 7.33 9.69
CA ALA A 337 -13.69 6.08 9.76
C ALA A 337 -14.57 4.96 10.32
N THR A 338 -14.56 3.82 9.63
CA THR A 338 -15.16 2.56 10.07
C THR A 338 -14.07 1.62 10.60
N THR A 339 -14.37 0.34 10.78
CA THR A 339 -13.35 -0.66 11.12
C THR A 339 -13.38 -1.73 10.05
N THR A 340 -12.40 -1.66 9.14
CA THR A 340 -12.39 -2.41 7.88
C THR A 340 -11.25 -3.43 7.86
N VAL A 341 -11.50 -4.55 7.18
CA VAL A 341 -10.51 -5.57 6.86
C VAL A 341 -10.52 -5.78 5.36
N TYR A 342 -9.41 -5.46 4.72
CA TYR A 342 -9.24 -5.61 3.28
C TYR A 342 -8.88 -7.07 2.96
N ALA A 343 -9.67 -7.69 2.09
CA ALA A 343 -9.61 -9.11 1.81
C ALA A 343 -9.26 -9.37 0.35
N TYR A 344 -8.61 -10.49 0.08
CA TYR A 344 -8.31 -10.92 -1.29
C TYR A 344 -8.29 -12.45 -1.38
N ILE A 345 -8.71 -13.00 -2.52
CA ILE A 345 -8.78 -14.44 -2.77
C ILE A 345 -8.07 -14.80 -4.08
N MET A 346 -7.06 -15.67 -3.98
CA MET A 346 -6.29 -16.15 -5.13
C MET A 346 -6.08 -17.67 -5.08
N GLU A 347 -5.56 -18.22 -6.18
CA GLU A 347 -5.03 -19.57 -6.26
C GLU A 347 -3.50 -19.50 -6.35
N ASP A 348 -2.80 -20.41 -5.68
CA ASP A 348 -1.32 -20.51 -5.65
C ASP A 348 -0.93 -22.00 -5.59
N ASP A 349 0.24 -22.39 -6.09
CA ASP A 349 0.67 -23.80 -6.17
C ASP A 349 2.20 -24.03 -6.13
N TYR A 350 2.63 -25.23 -5.71
CA TYR A 350 4.05 -25.66 -5.78
C TYR A 350 4.22 -27.17 -6.03
N GLU A 351 5.31 -27.55 -6.72
CA GLU A 351 5.81 -28.94 -6.82
C GLU A 351 6.80 -29.22 -5.68
N ASP A 352 6.58 -30.24 -4.86
CA ASP A 352 7.49 -30.61 -3.76
C ASP A 352 8.72 -31.42 -4.22
N ASP A 353 9.70 -31.63 -3.31
CA ASP A 353 10.93 -32.40 -3.57
C ASP A 353 10.69 -33.84 -4.09
N LEU A 354 9.48 -34.41 -3.90
CA LEU A 354 9.11 -35.75 -4.37
C LEU A 354 8.33 -35.72 -5.70
N GLY A 355 7.99 -34.54 -6.23
CA GLY A 355 7.23 -34.35 -7.46
C GLY A 355 5.71 -34.42 -7.27
N PHE A 356 5.19 -34.03 -6.10
CA PHE A 356 3.75 -33.81 -5.90
C PHE A 356 3.41 -32.32 -6.02
N GLU A 357 2.42 -32.03 -6.86
CA GLU A 357 1.79 -30.71 -6.99
C GLU A 357 0.85 -30.46 -5.80
N HIS A 358 0.98 -29.33 -5.12
CA HIS A 358 0.10 -28.91 -4.01
C HIS A 358 -0.65 -27.62 -4.40
N ASP A 359 -1.92 -27.78 -4.74
CA ASP A 359 -2.86 -26.75 -5.22
C ASP A 359 -3.58 -26.05 -4.04
N PHE A 360 -3.49 -24.72 -3.90
CA PHE A 360 -4.16 -23.95 -2.83
C PHE A 360 -5.20 -22.94 -3.34
N ILE A 361 -6.10 -22.58 -2.43
CA ILE A 361 -6.83 -21.30 -2.40
C ILE A 361 -6.28 -20.51 -1.20
N VAL A 362 -5.79 -19.30 -1.45
CA VAL A 362 -5.26 -18.41 -0.42
C VAL A 362 -6.29 -17.33 -0.12
N LEU A 363 -6.65 -17.21 1.14
CA LEU A 363 -7.53 -16.17 1.67
C LEU A 363 -6.66 -15.17 2.42
N GLN A 364 -6.41 -14.01 1.82
CA GLN A 364 -5.63 -12.94 2.41
C GLN A 364 -6.54 -12.00 3.19
N TYR A 365 -6.12 -11.59 4.39
CA TYR A 365 -6.76 -10.53 5.18
C TYR A 365 -5.69 -9.52 5.57
N TRP A 366 -5.96 -8.25 5.29
CA TRP A 366 -5.07 -7.10 5.47
C TRP A 366 -5.72 -6.07 6.38
N PHE A 367 -4.91 -5.44 7.22
CA PHE A 367 -5.34 -4.51 8.27
C PHE A 367 -4.57 -3.22 8.11
N PHE A 368 -5.28 -2.11 7.87
CA PHE A 368 -4.69 -0.79 7.76
C PHE A 368 -4.87 0.01 9.04
N TYR A 369 -3.80 0.61 9.56
CA TYR A 369 -3.84 1.49 10.73
C TYR A 369 -3.28 2.87 10.37
N ALA A 370 -3.90 3.96 10.86
CA ALA A 370 -3.42 5.31 10.59
C ALA A 370 -1.99 5.59 11.10
N MET A 371 -1.53 4.86 12.13
CA MET A 371 -0.25 5.06 12.79
C MET A 371 0.26 3.76 13.42
N ASN A 372 1.54 3.46 13.20
CA ASN A 372 2.35 2.66 14.11
C ASN A 372 2.93 3.56 15.20
N ASN A 373 2.71 3.24 16.49
CA ASN A 373 3.28 3.97 17.63
C ASN A 373 4.07 3.07 18.59
N TRP A 374 4.68 2.00 18.07
CA TRP A 374 5.45 1.01 18.85
C TRP A 374 6.51 1.67 19.74
N GLY A 375 7.16 2.74 19.27
CA GLY A 375 8.16 3.51 19.97
C GLY A 375 7.68 4.14 21.29
N GLU A 376 6.41 4.58 21.36
CA GLU A 376 5.82 5.09 22.61
C GLU A 376 5.72 4.03 23.70
N VAL A 377 5.41 2.79 23.30
CA VAL A 377 5.22 1.64 24.21
C VAL A 377 6.52 0.89 24.50
N GLY A 378 7.63 1.27 23.85
CA GLY A 378 9.00 0.82 24.12
C GLY A 378 9.72 0.15 22.95
N GLY A 379 9.06 0.06 21.80
CA GLY A 379 9.50 -0.47 20.52
C GLY A 379 10.54 0.36 19.77
N ARG A 380 10.70 0.15 18.46
CA ARG A 380 11.83 0.72 17.69
C ARG A 380 11.56 2.12 17.13
N ASN A 381 10.37 2.36 16.61
CA ASN A 381 10.00 3.37 15.63
C ASN A 381 8.57 3.89 15.87
N ASN A 382 8.16 4.93 15.16
CA ASN A 382 6.74 5.26 14.94
C ASN A 382 6.60 5.79 13.51
N HIS A 383 5.60 5.35 12.75
CA HIS A 383 5.33 5.82 11.39
C HIS A 383 3.83 6.02 11.16
N GLU A 384 3.52 6.93 10.24
CA GLU A 384 2.17 7.02 9.67
C GLU A 384 1.91 5.82 8.77
N GLY A 385 0.65 5.36 8.73
CA GLY A 385 0.24 4.15 8.02
C GLY A 385 0.86 2.87 8.60
N ASP A 386 0.11 1.77 8.53
CA ASP A 386 0.61 0.45 8.91
C ASP A 386 -0.17 -0.63 8.16
N TRP A 387 0.51 -1.59 7.56
CA TRP A 387 -0.10 -2.61 6.68
C TRP A 387 0.24 -4.01 7.17
N GLU A 388 -0.65 -4.60 7.96
CA GLU A 388 -0.47 -5.94 8.53
C GLU A 388 -1.39 -6.97 7.88
N SER A 389 -1.07 -8.27 8.03
CA SER A 389 -1.85 -9.35 7.42
C SER A 389 -1.87 -10.69 8.15
N VAL A 390 -2.94 -11.46 7.91
CA VAL A 390 -3.06 -12.90 8.22
C VAL A 390 -3.60 -13.59 6.98
N PHE A 391 -2.94 -14.65 6.53
CA PHE A 391 -3.37 -15.43 5.35
C PHE A 391 -3.77 -16.85 5.76
N VAL A 392 -4.89 -17.35 5.24
CA VAL A 392 -5.38 -18.72 5.49
C VAL A 392 -5.34 -19.52 4.19
N PHE A 393 -4.68 -20.69 4.23
CA PHE A 393 -4.39 -21.52 3.07
C PHE A 393 -5.25 -22.79 3.08
N LEU A 394 -6.11 -22.94 2.06
CA LEU A 394 -7.03 -24.06 1.90
C LEU A 394 -6.55 -24.99 0.78
N ASP A 395 -6.64 -26.31 0.96
CA ASP A 395 -6.49 -27.24 -0.17
C ASP A 395 -7.60 -26.97 -1.20
N LYS A 396 -7.21 -26.67 -2.44
CA LYS A 396 -8.10 -26.24 -3.52
C LYS A 396 -9.18 -27.27 -3.86
N THR A 397 -8.90 -28.56 -3.66
CA THR A 397 -9.80 -29.66 -4.02
C THR A 397 -10.90 -29.90 -2.99
N SER A 398 -10.57 -29.87 -1.69
CA SER A 398 -11.51 -30.12 -0.58
C SER A 398 -12.10 -28.84 0.01
N LYS A 399 -11.39 -27.71 -0.12
CA LYS A 399 -11.61 -26.44 0.59
C LYS A 399 -11.47 -26.55 2.12
N GLU A 400 -10.76 -27.55 2.61
CA GLU A 400 -10.37 -27.64 4.03
C GLU A 400 -9.10 -26.80 4.26
N PRO A 401 -9.06 -25.92 5.28
CA PRO A 401 -7.87 -25.14 5.64
C PRO A 401 -6.75 -26.02 6.21
N LEU A 402 -5.53 -25.85 5.67
CA LEU A 402 -4.33 -26.59 6.07
C LEU A 402 -3.36 -25.73 6.88
N PHE A 403 -3.16 -24.46 6.51
CA PHE A 403 -2.22 -23.56 7.16
C PHE A 403 -2.81 -22.17 7.39
N VAL A 404 -2.16 -21.41 8.27
CA VAL A 404 -2.35 -19.97 8.42
C VAL A 404 -1.01 -19.32 8.75
N ALA A 405 -0.72 -18.19 8.12
CA ALA A 405 0.49 -17.39 8.29
C ALA A 405 0.15 -15.99 8.83
N TYR A 406 1.08 -15.41 9.58
CA TYR A 406 0.89 -14.13 10.29
C TYR A 406 2.09 -13.22 10.03
N SER A 407 1.81 -11.94 9.81
CA SER A 407 2.75 -10.81 9.83
C SER A 407 3.32 -10.61 11.24
N ALA A 408 4.40 -11.29 11.56
CA ALA A 408 4.93 -11.36 12.92
C ALA A 408 6.39 -10.91 12.96
N HIS A 409 6.64 -9.70 13.45
CA HIS A 409 7.95 -9.02 13.55
C HIS A 409 9.12 -9.82 14.14
N VAL A 410 8.86 -10.98 14.77
CA VAL A 410 9.94 -11.90 15.14
C VAL A 410 10.73 -12.37 13.92
N ASN A 411 10.11 -12.51 12.75
CA ASN A 411 10.69 -13.18 11.59
C ASN A 411 11.13 -12.28 10.43
N ASP A 412 10.77 -10.99 10.40
CA ASP A 412 11.16 -10.06 9.32
C ASP A 412 12.69 -9.93 9.18
N GLY A 413 13.42 -10.27 10.23
CA GLY A 413 14.86 -10.48 10.19
C GLY A 413 15.67 -9.19 10.28
N ASP A 414 16.71 -9.12 9.46
CA ASP A 414 17.50 -7.91 9.21
C ASP A 414 17.86 -7.90 7.71
N PRO A 415 17.37 -6.94 6.90
CA PRO A 415 17.59 -6.93 5.45
C PRO A 415 19.06 -6.69 5.05
N ASP A 416 19.89 -6.10 5.94
CA ASP A 416 21.34 -6.01 5.73
C ASP A 416 22.06 -7.35 6.06
N ILE A 417 21.36 -8.33 6.66
CA ILE A 417 21.89 -9.62 7.08
C ILE A 417 21.00 -10.77 6.57
N TYR A 418 21.02 -11.00 5.25
CA TYR A 418 20.35 -12.11 4.55
C TYR A 418 20.44 -13.51 5.22
N ALA A 419 21.51 -13.79 5.98
CA ALA A 419 21.64 -15.04 6.75
C ALA A 419 20.68 -15.14 7.97
N LEU A 420 19.94 -14.07 8.27
CA LEU A 420 18.99 -13.91 9.37
C LEU A 420 17.65 -13.31 8.90
N GLN A 421 17.28 -13.54 7.63
CA GLN A 421 15.89 -13.40 7.16
C GLN A 421 15.16 -14.76 7.29
N TYR A 422 13.85 -14.73 7.52
CA TYR A 422 13.03 -15.89 7.88
C TYR A 422 11.69 -15.90 7.16
N ASP A 423 11.01 -17.04 7.18
CA ASP A 423 9.64 -17.17 6.67
C ASP A 423 8.66 -16.49 7.64
N SER A 424 7.46 -16.11 7.20
CA SER A 424 6.43 -15.64 8.15
C SER A 424 6.05 -16.72 9.18
N VAL A 425 5.41 -16.33 10.29
CA VAL A 425 5.05 -17.27 11.38
C VAL A 425 3.85 -18.14 10.96
N ARG A 426 4.11 -19.15 10.13
CA ARG A 426 3.13 -20.14 9.67
C ARG A 426 2.87 -21.22 10.72
N ARG A 427 1.61 -21.61 10.92
CA ARG A 427 1.24 -22.83 11.67
C ARG A 427 0.26 -23.71 10.89
N GLU A 428 0.29 -25.00 11.17
CA GLU A 428 -0.77 -25.93 10.76
C GLU A 428 -2.09 -25.50 11.38
N TRP A 429 -3.17 -25.48 10.60
CA TRP A 429 -4.51 -25.06 11.05
C TRP A 429 -4.98 -25.84 12.28
N ALA A 430 -4.58 -27.11 12.39
CA ALA A 430 -4.88 -27.98 13.52
C ALA A 430 -4.41 -27.43 14.89
N ASP A 431 -3.29 -26.71 14.92
CA ASP A 431 -2.64 -26.21 16.14
C ASP A 431 -2.98 -24.75 16.50
N VAL A 432 -3.76 -24.06 15.66
CA VAL A 432 -4.15 -22.65 15.84
C VAL A 432 -5.42 -22.49 16.68
N GLU A 433 -5.40 -21.52 17.60
CA GLU A 433 -6.55 -21.14 18.43
C GLU A 433 -7.61 -20.41 17.59
N ARG A 434 -8.87 -20.87 17.68
CA ARG A 434 -9.94 -20.53 16.73
C ARG A 434 -11.31 -20.47 17.41
N GLU A 435 -12.16 -19.56 16.96
CA GLU A 435 -13.59 -19.54 17.29
C GLU A 435 -14.41 -19.97 16.05
N GLY A 436 -14.78 -21.25 16.01
CA GLY A 436 -15.39 -21.85 14.83
C GLY A 436 -14.35 -22.01 13.72
N GLN A 437 -14.60 -21.35 12.58
CA GLN A 437 -13.67 -21.31 11.44
C GLN A 437 -12.75 -20.07 11.46
N LYS A 438 -12.99 -19.07 12.32
CA LYS A 438 -12.16 -17.86 12.40
C LYS A 438 -10.88 -18.11 13.23
N ALA A 439 -9.71 -17.78 12.68
CA ALA A 439 -8.43 -17.75 13.39
C ALA A 439 -8.38 -16.62 14.42
N ILE A 440 -7.72 -16.81 15.57
CA ILE A 440 -7.43 -15.73 16.51
C ILE A 440 -6.04 -15.16 16.20
N SER A 441 -5.99 -13.88 15.82
CA SER A 441 -4.75 -13.12 15.70
C SER A 441 -4.56 -12.27 16.96
N TYR A 442 -3.46 -12.48 17.67
CA TYR A 442 -3.09 -11.65 18.83
C TYR A 442 -2.28 -10.45 18.34
N VAL A 443 -2.87 -9.27 18.36
CA VAL A 443 -2.29 -8.04 17.81
C VAL A 443 -1.38 -7.38 18.86
N ALA A 444 -0.16 -7.05 18.45
CA ALA A 444 0.83 -6.39 19.28
C ALA A 444 0.51 -4.89 19.50
N GLN A 445 0.79 -4.40 20.71
CA GLN A 445 0.52 -3.00 21.05
C GLN A 445 1.37 -2.02 20.25
N GLY A 446 0.73 -1.14 19.48
CA GLY A 446 1.33 -0.03 18.72
C GLY A 446 2.19 -0.43 17.53
N SER A 447 2.69 -1.68 17.50
CA SER A 447 3.40 -2.29 16.38
C SER A 447 2.50 -3.07 15.43
N HIS A 448 1.26 -3.39 15.84
CA HIS A 448 0.25 -4.14 15.10
C HIS A 448 0.61 -5.57 14.63
N ALA A 449 1.87 -6.01 14.79
CA ALA A 449 2.33 -7.37 14.55
C ALA A 449 1.36 -8.45 15.06
N ASN A 450 1.00 -9.32 14.13
CA ASN A 450 -0.01 -10.35 14.27
C ASN A 450 0.64 -11.65 14.79
N TYR A 451 0.18 -12.17 15.92
CA TYR A 451 0.75 -13.37 16.53
C TYR A 451 -0.26 -14.52 16.68
N VAL A 452 0.14 -15.72 16.30
CA VAL A 452 -0.66 -16.96 16.42
C VAL A 452 -0.99 -17.38 17.86
N SER A 453 -0.33 -16.80 18.88
CA SER A 453 -0.69 -16.98 20.28
C SER A 453 -0.12 -15.88 21.17
N ASN A 454 -0.86 -15.48 22.21
CA ASN A 454 -0.39 -14.55 23.25
C ASN A 454 0.92 -15.00 23.95
N GLN A 455 1.20 -16.30 24.01
CA GLN A 455 2.21 -16.89 24.89
C GLN A 455 2.13 -16.33 26.34
N ASN A 456 3.13 -15.56 26.77
CA ASN A 456 3.22 -14.88 28.07
C ASN A 456 2.89 -13.37 28.00
N GLY A 457 2.49 -12.86 26.82
CA GLY A 457 2.28 -11.44 26.49
C GLY A 457 3.53 -10.71 26.00
N THR A 458 4.59 -11.42 25.57
CA THR A 458 5.86 -10.82 25.16
C THR A 458 6.56 -11.62 24.07
N HIS A 459 6.77 -11.01 22.91
CA HIS A 459 7.55 -11.56 21.80
C HIS A 459 8.83 -10.73 21.63
N ASN A 460 9.98 -11.36 21.39
CA ASN A 460 11.29 -10.68 21.35
C ASN A 460 11.69 -10.38 19.90
N VAL A 461 11.61 -9.10 19.53
CA VAL A 461 11.96 -8.57 18.21
C VAL A 461 13.34 -7.92 18.30
N PHE A 462 14.37 -8.76 18.15
CA PHE A 462 15.78 -8.35 18.12
C PHE A 462 16.15 -7.32 19.21
N GLY A 463 15.81 -7.61 20.47
CA GLY A 463 16.17 -6.78 21.63
C GLY A 463 15.22 -5.61 21.95
N LYS A 464 14.19 -5.39 21.13
CA LYS A 464 12.91 -4.80 21.56
C LYS A 464 11.88 -5.92 21.72
N ASN A 465 10.70 -5.59 22.23
CA ASN A 465 9.62 -6.56 22.40
C ASN A 465 8.30 -6.03 21.86
N ASP A 466 7.54 -6.91 21.24
CA ASP A 466 6.10 -6.74 21.06
C ASP A 466 5.34 -7.24 22.29
N GLN A 467 4.19 -6.63 22.57
CA GLN A 467 3.34 -6.95 23.73
C GLN A 467 1.92 -7.27 23.26
N THR A 468 1.50 -8.52 23.44
CA THR A 468 0.14 -9.02 23.17
C THR A 468 -0.61 -9.24 24.48
N SER A 469 -1.95 -9.32 24.43
CA SER A 469 -2.75 -9.59 25.63
C SER A 469 -4.03 -10.39 25.36
N LEU A 470 -4.62 -10.89 26.45
CA LEU A 470 -5.92 -11.54 26.55
C LEU A 470 -7.01 -10.62 27.16
N ASN A 471 -6.67 -9.38 27.55
CA ASN A 471 -7.57 -8.51 28.33
C ASN A 471 -8.12 -7.31 27.55
N GLY A 472 -7.67 -7.05 26.33
CA GLY A 472 -8.05 -5.88 25.54
C GLY A 472 -9.34 -6.05 24.75
N THR A 473 -9.47 -5.28 23.66
CA THR A 473 -10.62 -5.39 22.75
C THR A 473 -10.44 -6.61 21.85
N HIS A 474 -11.49 -7.41 21.68
CA HIS A 474 -11.54 -8.45 20.66
C HIS A 474 -12.52 -8.01 19.58
N VAL A 475 -12.13 -8.06 18.31
CA VAL A 475 -12.93 -7.55 17.17
C VAL A 475 -13.19 -8.68 16.18
N ASP A 476 -14.48 -9.04 16.03
CA ASP A 476 -15.01 -9.98 15.04
C ASP A 476 -16.16 -9.41 14.18
N ASP A 477 -16.57 -8.17 14.49
CA ASP A 477 -17.68 -7.38 13.92
C ASP A 477 -17.06 -6.13 13.26
N TYR A 478 -16.52 -6.33 12.06
CA TYR A 478 -15.84 -5.35 11.19
C TYR A 478 -16.37 -5.46 9.77
N GLU A 479 -16.18 -4.42 8.96
CA GLU A 479 -16.53 -4.41 7.54
C GLU A 479 -15.43 -5.13 6.73
N VAL A 480 -15.81 -5.78 5.62
CA VAL A 480 -14.91 -6.62 4.80
C VAL A 480 -15.08 -6.23 3.34
N GLU A 481 -13.99 -5.74 2.75
CA GLU A 481 -13.94 -5.16 1.41
C GLU A 481 -12.91 -5.92 0.58
N ASP A 482 -13.12 -6.03 -0.74
CA ASP A 482 -12.26 -6.82 -1.63
C ASP A 482 -11.26 -5.91 -2.34
N ILE A 483 -9.96 -6.21 -2.21
CA ILE A 483 -8.84 -5.41 -2.74
C ILE A 483 -8.92 -5.25 -4.27
N ASP A 484 -9.56 -6.17 -5.00
CA ASP A 484 -9.74 -6.05 -6.45
C ASP A 484 -10.91 -5.10 -6.87
N THR A 485 -11.51 -4.37 -5.92
CA THR A 485 -12.65 -3.46 -6.20
C THR A 485 -12.31 -1.97 -6.32
N SER A 486 -11.11 -1.54 -5.94
CA SER A 486 -10.62 -0.15 -6.08
C SER A 486 -9.17 -0.12 -6.56
N SER A 487 -8.79 0.93 -7.31
CA SER A 487 -7.41 1.16 -7.74
C SER A 487 -6.53 1.82 -6.68
N LEU A 488 -7.06 2.15 -5.50
CA LEU A 488 -6.26 2.62 -4.36
C LEU A 488 -5.13 1.65 -3.98
N PHE A 489 -5.36 0.35 -4.15
CA PHE A 489 -4.38 -0.70 -3.85
C PHE A 489 -3.26 -0.83 -4.88
N ASP A 490 -3.38 -0.13 -6.02
CA ASP A 490 -2.34 -0.06 -7.05
C ASP A 490 -1.31 1.05 -6.75
N TYR A 491 -1.54 1.91 -5.75
CA TYR A 491 -0.62 2.98 -5.33
C TYR A 491 0.76 2.42 -4.90
N GLU A 492 1.79 2.75 -5.67
CA GLU A 492 3.16 2.26 -5.50
C GLU A 492 3.92 2.97 -4.37
N GLY A 493 3.46 4.17 -3.97
CA GLY A 493 4.11 5.02 -2.97
C GLY A 493 3.91 4.56 -1.53
N THR A 494 4.45 5.32 -0.56
CA THR A 494 4.30 4.98 0.86
C THR A 494 3.02 5.55 1.47
N TRP A 495 2.28 4.69 2.17
CA TRP A 495 1.17 5.04 3.04
C TRP A 495 1.76 5.62 4.33
N GLY A 496 1.95 6.94 4.36
CA GLY A 496 2.58 7.64 5.47
C GLY A 496 3.96 8.21 5.15
N ALA A 497 4.34 9.23 5.94
CA ALA A 497 5.55 10.00 5.76
C ALA A 497 6.84 9.15 5.73
N ASP A 498 7.74 9.49 4.80
CA ASP A 498 9.08 8.93 4.65
C ASP A 498 10.04 9.64 5.63
N GLY A 499 9.97 9.27 6.92
CA GLY A 499 10.60 10.01 8.02
C GLY A 499 12.10 10.28 7.84
N ASP A 500 12.54 11.48 8.23
CA ASP A 500 13.91 12.02 7.99
C ASP A 500 15.03 11.35 8.84
N ASN A 501 14.86 10.08 9.22
CA ASN A 501 15.76 9.30 10.07
C ASN A 501 16.73 8.43 9.24
N LEU A 502 18.03 8.57 9.49
CA LEU A 502 19.13 7.86 8.82
C LEU A 502 19.15 6.32 8.97
N LEU A 503 18.13 5.74 9.60
CA LEU A 503 17.94 4.29 9.79
C LEU A 503 16.60 3.78 9.22
N GLY A 504 15.81 4.60 8.52
CA GLY A 504 14.62 4.21 7.75
C GLY A 504 13.43 3.63 8.52
N GLY A 505 13.53 3.45 9.85
CA GLY A 505 12.50 2.77 10.64
C GLY A 505 11.22 3.57 10.87
N ASP A 506 11.27 4.90 10.74
CA ASP A 506 10.12 5.80 10.97
C ASP A 506 9.41 6.16 9.63
N ASN A 507 9.46 5.26 8.67
CA ASN A 507 8.91 5.42 7.32
C ASN A 507 7.57 4.68 7.20
N GLY A 508 6.56 5.28 6.55
CA GLY A 508 5.32 4.58 6.20
C GLY A 508 5.56 3.42 5.22
N PRO A 509 4.82 2.30 5.31
CA PRO A 509 4.96 1.15 4.41
C PRO A 509 4.33 1.40 3.03
N GLN A 510 4.71 0.61 2.03
CA GLN A 510 3.99 0.55 0.74
C GLN A 510 2.67 -0.25 0.88
N GLY A 511 1.78 -0.12 -0.10
CA GLY A 511 0.48 -0.80 -0.11
C GLY A 511 0.57 -2.33 -0.28
N PRO A 512 -0.54 -3.07 -0.09
CA PRO A 512 -0.56 -4.53 -0.14
C PRO A 512 0.12 -5.16 -1.35
N ARG A 513 -0.17 -4.66 -2.57
CA ARG A 513 0.42 -5.17 -3.82
C ARG A 513 1.92 -4.90 -3.97
N HIS A 514 2.50 -4.04 -3.13
CA HIS A 514 3.86 -3.47 -3.31
C HIS A 514 4.80 -3.69 -2.12
N ILE A 515 4.31 -4.18 -0.99
CA ILE A 515 5.11 -4.34 0.23
C ILE A 515 6.08 -5.53 0.12
N ASP A 516 7.38 -5.23 0.07
CA ASP A 516 8.48 -6.19 0.14
C ASP A 516 9.29 -6.00 1.43
N LEU A 517 9.32 -7.03 2.29
CA LEU A 517 10.06 -7.06 3.55
C LEU A 517 11.27 -8.02 3.51
N THR A 518 11.26 -9.00 2.62
CA THR A 518 12.19 -10.16 2.63
C THR A 518 12.81 -10.51 1.27
N GLY A 519 12.53 -9.73 0.23
CA GLY A 519 12.78 -10.06 -1.17
C GLY A 519 11.62 -10.83 -1.83
N GLN A 520 10.41 -10.69 -1.29
CA GLN A 520 9.18 -11.42 -1.65
C GLN A 520 7.98 -10.48 -1.46
N VAL A 521 7.17 -10.30 -2.51
CA VAL A 521 5.94 -9.51 -2.43
C VAL A 521 4.82 -10.42 -1.91
N ARG A 522 4.53 -10.35 -0.60
CA ARG A 522 3.64 -11.32 0.07
C ARG A 522 2.23 -11.41 -0.54
N PHE A 523 1.76 -10.35 -1.21
CA PHE A 523 0.49 -10.35 -1.94
C PHE A 523 0.50 -11.25 -3.19
N GLU A 524 1.61 -11.31 -3.92
CA GLU A 524 1.75 -12.09 -5.17
C GLU A 524 2.33 -13.50 -4.94
N GLU A 525 3.22 -13.67 -3.95
CA GLU A 525 3.96 -14.91 -3.68
C GLU A 525 3.66 -15.50 -2.27
N PRO A 526 2.39 -15.70 -1.88
CA PRO A 526 2.02 -16.00 -0.49
C PRO A 526 2.47 -17.40 -0.03
N ILE A 527 2.63 -18.40 -0.90
CA ILE A 527 3.20 -19.70 -0.52
C ILE A 527 4.68 -19.60 -0.14
N GLU A 528 5.48 -18.80 -0.86
CA GLU A 528 6.91 -18.63 -0.56
C GLU A 528 7.12 -17.77 0.70
N TRP A 529 6.35 -16.68 0.86
CA TRP A 529 6.33 -15.87 2.08
C TRP A 529 5.86 -16.65 3.33
N ALA A 530 4.98 -17.63 3.13
CA ALA A 530 4.56 -18.55 4.19
C ALA A 530 5.53 -19.73 4.40
N GLY A 531 6.57 -19.89 3.58
CA GLY A 531 7.46 -21.05 3.60
C GLY A 531 6.69 -22.37 3.43
N ILE A 532 5.60 -22.39 2.67
CA ILE A 532 4.74 -23.57 2.44
C ILE A 532 5.38 -24.52 1.43
N ASP A 533 6.11 -23.98 0.46
CA ASP A 533 7.00 -24.69 -0.47
C ASP A 533 7.96 -25.68 0.25
N LYS A 534 8.33 -25.35 1.49
CA LYS A 534 9.21 -26.14 2.35
C LYS A 534 8.49 -27.24 3.14
N VAL A 535 7.30 -27.66 2.72
CA VAL A 535 6.48 -28.71 3.36
C VAL A 535 6.16 -29.85 2.39
N THR A 536 6.15 -31.08 2.90
CA THR A 536 5.75 -32.29 2.18
C THR A 536 4.95 -33.21 3.08
N SER A 537 3.85 -33.77 2.57
CA SER A 537 3.06 -34.80 3.25
C SER A 537 2.57 -35.82 2.24
N VAL A 538 3.05 -37.07 2.35
CA VAL A 538 2.84 -38.11 1.34
C VAL A 538 2.33 -39.43 1.95
N THR A 539 1.41 -40.09 1.24
CA THR A 539 1.10 -41.51 1.45
C THR A 539 1.81 -42.32 0.37
N LEU A 540 2.62 -43.31 0.75
CA LEU A 540 3.50 -44.01 -0.18
C LEU A 540 2.73 -44.92 -1.16
N GLU A 541 3.01 -44.81 -2.46
CA GLU A 541 2.48 -45.72 -3.50
C GLU A 541 3.30 -47.03 -3.66
N ASP A 542 4.58 -47.04 -3.29
CA ASP A 542 5.54 -48.16 -3.45
C ASP A 542 6.46 -48.28 -2.20
N GLU A 543 7.23 -49.38 -2.10
CA GLU A 543 8.19 -49.63 -1.00
C GLU A 543 9.51 -48.85 -1.21
N GLU A 544 9.83 -47.89 -0.32
CA GLU A 544 11.00 -46.99 -0.43
C GLU A 544 11.71 -46.79 0.92
N ASP A 545 13.04 -46.62 0.92
CA ASP A 545 13.88 -46.42 2.11
C ASP A 545 14.61 -45.07 2.19
N THR A 546 14.70 -44.33 1.08
CA THR A 546 15.45 -43.07 1.01
C THR A 546 14.58 -41.92 0.51
N PHE A 547 14.49 -40.83 1.30
CA PHE A 547 13.72 -39.62 0.97
C PHE A 547 14.65 -38.41 1.07
N ASP A 548 14.81 -37.70 -0.04
CA ASP A 548 15.71 -36.55 -0.20
C ASP A 548 14.84 -35.30 -0.39
N PHE A 549 14.67 -34.53 0.68
CA PHE A 549 13.97 -33.25 0.68
C PHE A 549 15.02 -32.14 0.53
N THR A 550 15.46 -31.92 -0.70
CA THR A 550 16.57 -31.02 -1.03
C THR A 550 16.24 -29.55 -0.76
N THR A 551 15.01 -29.06 -0.99
CA THR A 551 14.63 -27.66 -0.63
C THR A 551 14.64 -27.49 0.90
N GLN A 552 14.13 -28.50 1.60
CA GLN A 552 14.10 -28.54 3.07
C GLN A 552 15.48 -28.82 3.69
N GLY A 553 16.47 -29.27 2.91
CA GLY A 553 17.81 -29.60 3.37
C GLY A 553 17.90 -30.90 4.20
N ILE A 554 17.01 -31.87 3.96
CA ILE A 554 16.92 -33.13 4.71
C ILE A 554 17.15 -34.34 3.82
N LEU A 555 17.94 -35.31 4.28
CA LEU A 555 17.97 -36.67 3.73
C LEU A 555 17.61 -37.67 4.83
N LEU A 556 16.51 -38.41 4.64
CA LEU A 556 16.07 -39.52 5.49
C LEU A 556 16.47 -40.86 4.85
N GLN A 557 17.08 -41.76 5.62
CA GLN A 557 17.44 -43.10 5.18
C GLN A 557 17.04 -44.16 6.23
N PHE A 558 16.01 -44.94 5.95
CA PHE A 558 15.46 -45.94 6.88
C PHE A 558 16.26 -47.25 6.84
N GLU A 559 16.47 -47.89 8.00
CA GLU A 559 17.13 -49.23 8.10
C GLU A 559 16.23 -50.36 7.55
N THR A 560 14.95 -50.09 7.34
CA THR A 560 13.96 -50.96 6.71
C THR A 560 12.98 -50.07 5.95
N PRO A 561 12.72 -50.34 4.66
CA PRO A 561 11.82 -49.52 3.85
C PRO A 561 10.45 -49.28 4.51
N LEU A 562 9.90 -48.10 4.25
CA LEU A 562 8.49 -47.82 4.46
C LEU A 562 7.66 -48.59 3.42
N SER A 563 6.41 -48.91 3.76
CA SER A 563 5.53 -49.76 2.92
C SER A 563 4.46 -48.93 2.20
N GLU A 564 3.94 -49.48 1.09
CA GLU A 564 2.71 -49.01 0.41
C GLU A 564 1.61 -48.70 1.45
N GLY A 565 1.14 -47.45 1.47
CA GLY A 565 0.10 -46.97 2.37
C GLY A 565 0.53 -46.57 3.79
N GLU A 566 1.83 -46.51 4.10
CA GLU A 566 2.33 -45.73 5.24
C GLU A 566 2.40 -44.23 4.85
N GLU A 567 2.31 -43.35 5.84
CA GLU A 567 2.37 -41.89 5.70
C GLU A 567 3.73 -41.38 6.18
N LEU A 568 4.27 -40.37 5.49
CA LEU A 568 5.48 -39.64 5.84
C LEU A 568 5.23 -38.13 5.64
N SER A 569 5.64 -37.31 6.60
CA SER A 569 5.62 -35.86 6.46
C SER A 569 6.89 -35.20 6.97
N SER A 570 7.22 -34.07 6.35
CA SER A 570 8.35 -33.23 6.66
C SER A 570 7.98 -31.78 6.39
N GLY A 571 8.32 -30.88 7.29
CA GLY A 571 8.19 -29.43 7.05
C GLY A 571 9.34 -28.70 7.68
N ARG A 572 10.07 -27.92 6.90
CA ARG A 572 11.01 -26.92 7.41
C ARG A 572 10.26 -25.65 7.78
N PHE A 573 10.78 -24.99 8.80
CA PHE A 573 10.35 -23.69 9.30
C PHE A 573 11.63 -22.91 9.53
N ASP A 574 11.88 -21.87 8.73
CA ASP A 574 12.92 -20.89 9.05
C ASP A 574 12.25 -19.82 9.93
N GLU A 575 12.45 -19.89 11.25
CA GLU A 575 11.89 -18.95 12.25
C GLU A 575 12.66 -18.98 13.58
N PHE A 576 12.55 -17.92 14.40
CA PHE A 576 13.15 -17.93 15.74
C PHE A 576 12.47 -18.91 16.71
N ILE A 577 13.24 -19.88 17.19
CA ILE A 577 12.81 -20.83 18.22
C ILE A 577 12.75 -20.14 19.59
N ASN A 578 11.55 -19.74 19.99
CA ASN A 578 11.28 -19.13 21.31
C ASN A 578 10.69 -20.11 22.35
N PHE A 579 10.45 -21.38 21.97
CA PHE A 579 9.85 -22.40 22.83
C PHE A 579 10.84 -23.43 23.38
N GLY A 580 10.46 -24.11 24.47
CA GLY A 580 11.32 -25.01 25.24
C GLY A 580 11.81 -24.39 26.56
N SER A 581 11.64 -25.09 27.68
CA SER A 581 11.95 -24.54 29.03
C SER A 581 13.44 -24.29 29.28
N ASN A 582 14.30 -24.79 28.40
CA ASN A 582 15.77 -24.67 28.43
C ASN A 582 16.32 -23.97 27.17
N ILE A 583 15.50 -23.21 26.43
CA ILE A 583 15.95 -22.50 25.23
C ILE A 583 17.11 -21.53 25.52
N PHE A 584 17.16 -20.94 26.71
CA PHE A 584 18.27 -20.07 27.15
C PHE A 584 19.58 -20.82 27.49
N ASP A 585 19.56 -22.16 27.55
CA ASP A 585 20.76 -22.98 27.78
C ASP A 585 21.40 -23.46 26.45
N ILE A 586 20.85 -23.06 25.30
CA ILE A 586 21.19 -23.57 23.96
C ILE A 586 21.19 -22.41 22.95
N ASN A 587 22.25 -22.31 22.14
CA ASN A 587 22.27 -21.43 20.97
C ASN A 587 21.82 -22.26 19.75
N LEU A 588 20.50 -22.30 19.50
CA LEU A 588 19.92 -22.96 18.34
C LEU A 588 19.99 -22.08 17.09
N LEU A 589 20.06 -22.71 15.92
CA LEU A 589 19.74 -22.03 14.68
C LEU A 589 18.25 -21.62 14.68
N PRO A 590 17.91 -20.46 14.07
CA PRO A 590 16.54 -20.00 13.82
C PRO A 590 15.90 -20.77 12.66
N GLN A 591 15.96 -22.11 12.74
CA GLN A 591 15.26 -23.02 11.84
C GLN A 591 15.02 -24.37 12.52
N TYR A 592 13.91 -25.01 12.18
CA TYR A 592 13.63 -26.39 12.59
C TYR A 592 12.89 -27.19 11.52
N TRP A 593 12.86 -28.49 11.74
CA TRP A 593 12.19 -29.46 10.90
C TRP A 593 11.18 -30.23 11.74
N ASN A 594 9.90 -30.10 11.42
CA ASN A 594 8.84 -30.94 11.97
C ASN A 594 8.74 -32.22 11.14
N LEU A 595 9.03 -33.38 11.74
CA LEU A 595 8.99 -34.68 11.06
C LEU A 595 7.84 -35.54 11.59
N GLY A 596 7.12 -36.20 10.68
CA GLY A 596 5.96 -37.04 11.00
C GLY A 596 5.92 -38.35 10.20
N THR A 597 5.25 -39.36 10.75
CA THR A 597 4.96 -40.62 10.05
C THR A 597 3.82 -41.38 10.74
N SER A 598 3.09 -42.21 10.00
CA SER A 598 2.12 -43.18 10.52
C SER A 598 2.74 -44.23 11.46
N LEU A 599 4.05 -44.50 11.34
CA LEU A 599 4.73 -45.50 12.16
C LEU A 599 4.92 -45.05 13.62
N PRO A 600 4.54 -45.87 14.62
CA PRO A 600 4.71 -45.50 16.02
C PRO A 600 6.18 -45.28 16.43
N ASN A 601 6.50 -44.12 17.00
CA ASN A 601 7.82 -43.82 17.55
C ASN A 601 8.34 -44.97 18.44
N GLY A 602 9.51 -45.49 18.05
CA GLY A 602 10.15 -46.69 18.60
C GLY A 602 10.01 -47.96 17.75
N SER A 603 9.23 -47.97 16.66
CA SER A 603 9.10 -49.14 15.76
C SER A 603 10.00 -49.14 14.54
N PHE A 604 10.53 -47.98 14.13
CA PHE A 604 11.43 -47.80 12.99
C PHE A 604 12.87 -47.49 13.43
N SER A 605 13.77 -47.28 12.46
CA SER A 605 15.17 -46.91 12.65
C SER A 605 15.59 -46.14 11.40
N VAL A 606 16.08 -44.91 11.56
CA VAL A 606 16.34 -43.99 10.45
C VAL A 606 17.57 -43.12 10.74
N SER A 607 18.41 -42.97 9.72
CA SER A 607 19.49 -41.98 9.70
C SER A 607 18.93 -40.70 9.07
N ILE A 608 19.02 -39.59 9.81
CA ILE A 608 18.62 -38.26 9.35
C ILE A 608 19.91 -37.49 9.08
N THR A 609 19.98 -36.82 7.94
CA THR A 609 21.01 -35.82 7.63
C THR A 609 20.34 -34.48 7.37
N LEU A 610 20.82 -33.42 8.02
CA LEU A 610 20.34 -32.04 7.90
C LEU A 610 21.48 -31.14 7.38
N SER A 611 21.21 -30.22 6.47
CA SER A 611 22.18 -29.20 6.03
C SER A 611 22.20 -27.97 6.94
N TYR A 612 23.25 -27.15 6.82
CA TYR A 612 23.36 -25.84 7.48
C TYR A 612 24.22 -24.88 6.65
N LEU A 613 24.01 -23.57 6.78
CA LEU A 613 24.88 -22.55 6.18
C LEU A 613 26.02 -22.20 7.15
N THR A 614 27.19 -21.86 6.63
CA THR A 614 28.33 -21.46 7.49
C THR A 614 28.15 -20.01 7.96
N GLU A 615 27.53 -19.20 7.12
CA GLU A 615 27.17 -17.80 7.29
C GLU A 615 26.22 -17.60 8.48
N GLN A 616 25.24 -18.49 8.67
CA GLN A 616 24.35 -18.54 9.84
C GLN A 616 25.13 -18.83 11.14
N LEU A 617 26.05 -19.81 11.11
CA LEU A 617 26.88 -20.16 12.26
C LEU A 617 27.80 -18.98 12.66
N GLU A 618 28.41 -18.32 11.67
CA GLU A 618 29.26 -17.14 11.90
C GLU A 618 28.46 -15.95 12.45
N ALA A 619 27.24 -15.69 11.95
CA ALA A 619 26.36 -14.63 12.43
C ALA A 619 25.89 -14.85 13.88
N LEU A 620 25.59 -16.10 14.26
CA LEU A 620 25.11 -16.49 15.59
C LEU A 620 26.25 -16.84 16.58
N GLY A 621 27.50 -16.81 16.13
CA GLY A 621 28.69 -17.15 16.91
C GLY A 621 28.83 -18.64 17.27
N ILE A 622 28.05 -19.52 16.63
CA ILE A 622 28.02 -20.96 16.90
C ILE A 622 29.27 -21.65 16.32
N SER A 623 29.90 -22.53 17.09
CA SER A 623 31.07 -23.26 16.64
C SER A 623 30.70 -24.52 15.85
N GLU A 624 31.14 -24.62 14.59
CA GLU A 624 31.01 -25.83 13.76
C GLU A 624 31.60 -27.09 14.44
N ASP A 625 32.66 -26.93 15.26
CA ASP A 625 33.27 -28.00 16.08
C ASP A 625 32.38 -28.47 17.26
N LEU A 626 31.35 -27.70 17.64
CA LEU A 626 30.42 -27.97 18.75
C LEU A 626 28.98 -28.25 18.30
N LEU A 627 28.70 -28.08 17.00
CA LEU A 627 27.37 -28.22 16.41
C LEU A 627 26.77 -29.62 16.63
N SER A 628 25.54 -29.65 17.14
CA SER A 628 24.78 -30.86 17.45
C SER A 628 23.35 -30.72 16.95
N ALA A 629 22.70 -31.83 16.60
CA ALA A 629 21.25 -31.86 16.51
C ALA A 629 20.63 -31.90 17.91
N PHE A 630 19.48 -31.26 18.06
CA PHE A 630 18.60 -31.31 19.22
C PHE A 630 17.21 -31.73 18.75
N TYR A 631 16.48 -32.47 19.59
CA TYR A 631 15.07 -32.76 19.38
C TYR A 631 14.23 -32.10 20.48
N TYR A 632 13.07 -31.57 20.14
CA TYR A 632 12.12 -31.07 21.12
C TYR A 632 11.33 -32.24 21.72
N ASN A 633 11.30 -32.33 23.04
CA ASN A 633 10.55 -33.33 23.77
C ASN A 633 9.26 -32.70 24.34
N PRO A 634 8.09 -32.84 23.69
CA PRO A 634 6.84 -32.23 24.15
C PRO A 634 6.33 -32.81 25.49
N ALA A 635 6.83 -33.97 25.93
CA ALA A 635 6.46 -34.54 27.22
C ALA A 635 7.24 -33.96 28.41
N THR A 636 8.37 -33.29 28.15
CA THR A 636 9.18 -32.57 29.17
C THR A 636 9.19 -31.05 28.97
N ASN A 637 8.79 -30.56 27.79
CA ASN A 637 9.00 -29.18 27.32
C ASN A 637 10.48 -28.78 27.41
N LEU A 638 11.35 -29.61 26.81
CA LEU A 638 12.79 -29.40 26.75
C LEU A 638 13.32 -29.75 25.35
N TRP A 639 14.37 -29.04 24.92
CA TRP A 639 15.24 -29.46 23.84
C TRP A 639 16.34 -30.39 24.39
N GLU A 640 16.49 -31.56 23.80
CA GLU A 640 17.42 -32.62 24.24
C GLU A 640 18.45 -32.93 23.13
N PRO A 641 19.76 -32.93 23.42
CA PRO A 641 20.80 -33.14 22.41
C PRO A 641 20.86 -34.60 21.93
N VAL A 642 21.07 -34.77 20.62
CA VAL A 642 21.18 -36.06 19.94
C VAL A 642 22.65 -36.41 19.68
N ALA A 643 22.97 -37.70 19.53
CA ALA A 643 24.32 -38.14 19.19
C ALA A 643 24.60 -37.93 17.69
N THR A 644 25.19 -36.78 17.36
CA THR A 644 25.46 -36.29 16.00
C THR A 644 26.88 -36.60 15.49
N GLN A 645 27.02 -36.71 14.16
CA GLN A 645 28.25 -36.57 13.41
C GLN A 645 28.14 -35.37 12.45
N VAL A 646 29.08 -34.42 12.53
CA VAL A 646 29.19 -33.29 11.60
C VAL A 646 30.09 -33.67 10.41
N ASP A 647 29.71 -33.28 9.20
CA ASP A 647 30.55 -33.26 8.00
C ASP A 647 30.78 -31.80 7.56
N THR A 648 31.96 -31.28 7.85
CA THR A 648 32.37 -29.90 7.56
C THR A 648 32.81 -29.68 6.11
N GLU A 649 32.93 -30.74 5.29
CA GLU A 649 33.23 -30.65 3.85
C GLU A 649 31.93 -30.53 3.05
N ASN A 650 30.88 -31.25 3.46
CA ASN A 650 29.55 -31.21 2.83
C ASN A 650 28.53 -30.30 3.53
N LYS A 651 28.88 -29.70 4.68
CA LYS A 651 28.02 -28.82 5.51
C LYS A 651 26.71 -29.49 5.95
N THR A 652 26.86 -30.68 6.53
CA THR A 652 25.73 -31.47 7.03
C THR A 652 25.96 -32.06 8.43
N VAL A 653 24.85 -32.35 9.11
CA VAL A 653 24.76 -33.01 10.41
C VAL A 653 23.97 -34.30 10.23
N THR A 654 24.61 -35.45 10.48
CA THR A 654 23.96 -36.77 10.45
C THR A 654 23.78 -37.33 11.85
N PHE A 655 22.60 -37.89 12.15
CA PHE A 655 22.32 -38.64 13.38
C PHE A 655 21.33 -39.78 13.13
N ASN A 656 21.21 -40.71 14.07
CA ASN A 656 20.30 -41.85 13.97
C ASN A 656 19.21 -41.74 15.05
N THR A 657 17.95 -41.95 14.66
CA THR A 657 16.79 -41.93 15.56
C THR A 657 15.85 -43.10 15.29
N ASN A 658 14.93 -43.34 16.21
CA ASN A 658 13.76 -44.21 16.05
C ASN A 658 12.45 -43.48 16.39
N HIS A 659 12.50 -42.15 16.40
CA HIS A 659 11.47 -41.25 16.88
C HIS A 659 11.46 -40.02 15.96
N PHE A 660 10.28 -39.60 15.49
CA PHE A 660 10.08 -38.34 14.80
C PHE A 660 9.41 -37.31 15.72
N SER A 661 9.78 -36.04 15.52
CA SER A 661 9.42 -34.88 16.32
C SER A 661 9.94 -33.61 15.61
N ILE A 662 9.91 -32.48 16.30
CA ILE A 662 10.64 -31.29 15.87
C ILE A 662 12.14 -31.46 16.16
N TYR A 663 12.99 -31.17 15.17
CA TYR A 663 14.45 -31.17 15.26
C TYR A 663 15.04 -29.81 14.88
N SER A 664 16.16 -29.42 15.49
CA SER A 664 16.95 -28.23 15.12
C SER A 664 18.44 -28.50 15.34
N LEU A 665 19.31 -27.60 14.87
CA LEU A 665 20.76 -27.64 15.06
C LEU A 665 21.22 -26.50 16.00
N GLY A 666 22.32 -26.69 16.72
CA GLY A 666 22.90 -25.63 17.54
C GLY A 666 24.06 -26.10 18.43
N GLU A 667 24.43 -25.28 19.40
CA GLU A 667 25.38 -25.64 20.47
C GLU A 667 24.81 -25.38 21.87
N LEU A 668 25.39 -25.99 22.90
CA LEU A 668 25.06 -25.66 24.30
C LEU A 668 25.68 -24.31 24.67
N ALA A 669 24.89 -23.41 25.24
CA ALA A 669 25.35 -22.09 25.66
C ALA A 669 26.47 -22.21 26.71
N VAL A 670 27.55 -21.46 26.52
CA VAL A 670 28.72 -21.47 27.41
C VAL A 670 28.45 -20.54 28.61
N GLU A 671 28.48 -21.07 29.84
CA GLU A 671 28.53 -20.23 31.04
C GLU A 671 29.77 -19.31 30.98
N GLU A 672 29.57 -17.99 30.91
CA GLU A 672 30.66 -17.02 31.13
C GLU A 672 31.16 -17.09 32.57
N THR A 673 32.12 -17.99 32.82
CA THR A 673 32.80 -18.04 34.12
C THR A 673 33.74 -16.83 34.24
N GLU A 674 33.33 -15.79 34.96
CA GLU A 674 34.20 -14.66 35.32
C GLU A 674 35.54 -15.19 35.89
N GLU A 675 36.66 -15.02 35.17
CA GLU A 675 38.01 -15.23 35.72
C GLU A 675 38.32 -14.16 36.76
N THR A 676 37.80 -14.36 37.97
CA THR A 676 37.94 -13.46 39.12
C THR A 676 39.39 -13.41 39.60
N SER A 677 40.18 -12.54 38.95
CA SER A 677 41.60 -12.36 39.23
C SER A 677 41.83 -11.93 40.69
N THR A 678 42.37 -12.84 41.49
CA THR A 678 42.35 -12.69 42.95
C THR A 678 43.36 -11.64 43.44
N THR A 679 42.86 -10.48 43.88
CA THR A 679 43.59 -9.56 44.75
C THR A 679 42.85 -9.35 46.07
N THR A 680 43.59 -9.38 47.19
CA THR A 680 43.05 -9.48 48.55
C THR A 680 42.92 -8.12 49.24
N ALA A 681 41.72 -7.79 49.74
CA ALA A 681 41.53 -6.74 50.76
C ALA A 681 40.24 -6.96 51.58
N GLU A 682 40.45 -7.36 52.84
CA GLU A 682 39.64 -7.22 54.09
C GLU A 682 38.09 -7.24 54.10
N GLU A 683 37.55 -7.84 55.17
CA GLU A 683 36.12 -8.10 55.42
C GLU A 683 35.34 -6.85 55.86
N THR A 684 34.03 -6.79 55.54
CA THR A 684 33.02 -6.23 56.47
C THR A 684 31.63 -6.79 56.19
N GLU A 685 30.94 -7.29 57.22
CA GLU A 685 29.57 -7.82 57.10
C GLU A 685 28.50 -6.72 57.10
N ALA A 686 27.59 -6.75 56.13
CA ALA A 686 26.23 -6.21 56.28
C ALA A 686 25.27 -6.93 55.33
N SER A 687 24.15 -7.44 55.85
CA SER A 687 23.14 -8.16 55.06
C SER A 687 21.95 -7.26 54.74
N GLU A 688 21.55 -7.17 53.47
CA GLU A 688 20.18 -6.74 53.14
C GLU A 688 19.70 -7.38 51.82
N LYS A 689 18.41 -7.70 51.73
CA LYS A 689 17.81 -8.21 50.50
C LYS A 689 17.63 -7.09 49.50
N LYS A 690 18.01 -7.32 48.24
CA LYS A 690 17.55 -6.52 47.10
C LYS A 690 17.16 -7.44 45.96
N SER A 691 16.19 -7.03 45.15
CA SER A 691 15.81 -7.70 43.91
C SER A 691 16.93 -7.61 42.88
N LEU A 692 17.10 -8.65 42.07
CA LEU A 692 17.93 -8.59 40.87
C LEU A 692 17.18 -7.80 39.81
N SER A 693 17.49 -6.51 39.73
CA SER A 693 17.10 -5.62 38.64
C SER A 693 18.16 -5.64 37.54
N SER A 694 17.74 -5.87 36.30
CA SER A 694 18.35 -5.33 35.07
C SER A 694 19.85 -5.02 35.12
N ALA A 695 20.68 -6.03 34.87
CA ALA A 695 22.14 -5.91 34.81
C ALA A 695 22.65 -5.75 33.36
N ARG A 696 22.21 -4.66 32.70
CA ARG A 696 22.96 -3.90 31.70
C ARG A 696 23.73 -4.68 30.61
N TYR A 697 23.10 -4.84 29.44
CA TYR A 697 23.85 -4.49 28.22
C TYR A 697 24.12 -2.99 28.26
N SER A 698 25.37 -2.63 28.59
CA SER A 698 25.90 -1.28 28.45
C SER A 698 26.85 -1.27 27.26
N LEU A 699 26.31 -1.55 26.08
CA LEU A 699 27.02 -1.35 24.82
C LEU A 699 27.25 0.16 24.67
N GLU A 700 28.47 0.61 24.98
CA GLU A 700 28.97 1.82 24.34
C GLU A 700 28.98 1.55 22.82
N PRO A 701 28.55 2.52 21.99
CA PRO A 701 28.32 2.25 20.58
C PRO A 701 29.60 1.77 19.90
N THR A 702 29.58 0.52 19.46
CA THR A 702 30.66 -0.11 18.72
C THR A 702 30.32 0.05 17.24
N PRO A 703 30.89 1.03 16.51
CA PRO A 703 30.64 1.17 15.08
C PRO A 703 31.34 0.01 14.37
N GLN A 704 30.55 -0.92 13.86
CA GLN A 704 31.05 -2.10 13.16
C GLN A 704 30.40 -2.21 11.77
N VAL A 705 30.52 -1.14 11.00
CA VAL A 705 30.24 -1.08 9.57
C VAL A 705 31.50 -0.55 8.87
N LEU A 706 31.76 -0.99 7.64
CA LEU A 706 32.96 -0.75 6.81
C LEU A 706 34.22 -1.53 7.26
N GLY A 707 34.68 -2.43 6.39
CA GLY A 707 35.65 -3.49 6.71
C GLY A 707 37.12 -3.04 6.80
N ALA A 708 37.53 -2.47 7.93
CA ALA A 708 38.94 -2.26 8.27
C ALA A 708 39.56 -3.55 8.85
N THR A 709 40.68 -4.03 8.29
CA THR A 709 41.25 -5.36 8.65
C THR A 709 42.18 -5.35 9.87
N THR A 710 42.55 -4.18 10.39
CA THR A 710 43.38 -4.02 11.60
C THR A 710 42.90 -2.86 12.46
N GLY A 711 43.11 -2.95 13.78
CA GLY A 711 42.72 -1.89 14.72
C GLY A 711 43.37 -0.53 14.46
N THR A 712 44.53 -0.49 13.79
CA THR A 712 45.17 0.75 13.34
C THR A 712 44.39 1.47 12.23
N GLU A 713 43.82 0.72 11.29
CA GLU A 713 43.02 1.29 10.19
C GLU A 713 41.69 1.86 10.75
N LEU A 714 41.14 1.24 11.81
CA LEU A 714 39.96 1.75 12.52
C LEU A 714 40.26 3.06 13.30
N GLU A 715 41.45 3.19 13.89
CA GLU A 715 41.89 4.46 14.52
C GLU A 715 42.10 5.57 13.48
N GLU A 716 42.71 5.27 12.32
CA GLU A 716 42.87 6.25 11.24
C GLU A 716 41.53 6.63 10.59
N ALA A 717 40.60 5.69 10.40
CA ALA A 717 39.25 5.99 9.91
C ALA A 717 38.45 6.89 10.87
N ARG A 718 38.46 6.60 12.18
CA ARG A 718 37.82 7.45 13.20
C ARG A 718 38.37 8.87 13.19
N ALA A 719 39.69 9.04 13.08
CA ALA A 719 40.33 10.35 13.02
C ALA A 719 39.90 11.19 11.79
N LEU A 720 39.49 10.54 10.70
CA LEU A 720 38.96 11.19 9.49
C LEU A 720 37.48 11.57 9.61
N ILE A 721 36.70 10.80 10.37
CA ILE A 721 35.31 11.14 10.74
C ILE A 721 35.31 12.36 11.69
N ASP A 722 36.20 12.39 12.67
CA ASP A 722 36.43 13.56 13.53
C ASP A 722 36.88 14.81 12.72
N GLU A 723 37.70 14.62 11.67
CA GLU A 723 38.11 15.69 10.75
C GLU A 723 36.90 16.22 9.95
N PHE A 724 35.99 15.35 9.52
CA PHE A 724 34.76 15.70 8.79
C PHE A 724 33.74 16.47 9.63
N GLU A 725 33.38 15.99 10.83
CA GLU A 725 32.40 16.69 11.69
C GLU A 725 32.93 18.06 12.15
N SER A 726 34.24 18.17 12.38
CA SER A 726 34.91 19.46 12.63
C SER A 726 34.79 20.43 11.44
N LEU A 727 34.87 19.93 10.21
CA LEU A 727 34.68 20.69 8.97
C LEU A 727 33.21 21.11 8.76
N LYS A 728 32.27 20.19 9.05
CA LYS A 728 30.82 20.42 8.98
C LYS A 728 30.39 21.50 9.98
N GLN A 729 30.86 21.47 11.23
CA GLN A 729 30.59 22.55 12.18
C GLN A 729 31.20 23.89 11.75
N GLN A 730 32.41 23.91 11.17
CA GLN A 730 33.00 25.15 10.65
C GLN A 730 32.21 25.74 9.47
N TYR A 731 31.57 24.90 8.65
CA TYR A 731 30.66 25.34 7.58
C TYR A 731 29.35 25.90 8.14
N LEU A 732 28.71 25.19 9.09
CA LEU A 732 27.48 25.64 9.76
C LEU A 732 27.68 26.95 10.57
N ASP A 733 28.83 27.12 11.21
CA ASP A 733 29.24 28.36 11.88
C ASP A 733 29.59 29.51 10.89
N GLY A 734 29.57 29.26 9.57
CA GLY A 734 29.91 30.23 8.53
C GLY A 734 31.39 30.64 8.50
N GLN A 735 32.29 29.81 9.04
CA GLN A 735 33.73 30.09 9.12
C GLN A 735 34.49 29.76 7.84
N ILE A 736 33.94 28.87 7.00
CA ILE A 736 34.46 28.46 5.69
C ILE A 736 33.36 28.53 4.62
N THR A 737 33.72 28.72 3.36
CA THR A 737 32.74 28.70 2.26
C THR A 737 32.36 27.28 1.84
N GLN A 738 31.20 27.12 1.20
CA GLN A 738 30.72 25.86 0.64
C GLN A 738 31.74 25.19 -0.30
N ILE A 739 32.49 25.99 -1.08
CA ILE A 739 33.54 25.50 -2.00
C ILE A 739 34.75 24.97 -1.22
N GLU A 740 35.14 25.64 -0.13
CA GLU A 740 36.23 25.20 0.74
C GLU A 740 35.84 23.90 1.48
N PHE A 741 34.63 23.85 2.05
CA PHE A 741 34.07 22.65 2.68
C PHE A 741 34.12 21.43 1.74
N TRP A 742 33.47 21.51 0.57
CA TRP A 742 33.47 20.38 -0.38
C TRP A 742 34.87 20.01 -0.89
N SER A 743 35.80 20.97 -0.99
CA SER A 743 37.18 20.67 -1.41
C SER A 743 37.94 19.80 -0.41
N GLU A 744 37.73 20.02 0.90
CA GLU A 744 38.34 19.22 1.96
C GLU A 744 37.55 17.91 2.22
N VAL A 745 36.22 17.91 2.09
CA VAL A 745 35.40 16.67 2.13
C VAL A 745 35.83 15.70 1.04
N VAL A 746 36.07 16.16 -0.18
CA VAL A 746 36.62 15.31 -1.26
C VAL A 746 38.02 14.78 -0.90
N ILE A 747 38.84 15.53 -0.18
CA ILE A 747 40.14 15.05 0.31
C ILE A 747 39.95 13.96 1.38
N ILE A 748 39.03 14.13 2.34
CA ILE A 748 38.70 13.14 3.37
C ILE A 748 38.17 11.84 2.75
N LEU A 749 37.20 11.93 1.84
CA LEU A 749 36.66 10.77 1.12
C LEU A 749 37.72 10.02 0.31
N ASN A 750 38.69 10.73 -0.29
CA ASN A 750 39.82 10.09 -0.97
C ASN A 750 40.85 9.47 0.00
N LYS A 751 40.96 9.93 1.26
CA LYS A 751 41.78 9.26 2.28
C LYS A 751 41.08 7.98 2.76
N LEU A 752 39.77 8.04 3.02
CA LEU A 752 38.95 6.87 3.41
C LEU A 752 39.00 5.79 2.32
N LYS A 753 38.84 6.16 1.04
CA LYS A 753 38.99 5.28 -0.15
C LYS A 753 40.44 4.87 -0.48
N LEU A 754 41.34 5.02 0.49
CA LEU A 754 42.71 4.47 0.49
C LEU A 754 43.02 3.69 1.78
N LEU A 755 42.11 3.69 2.75
CA LEU A 755 42.08 2.86 3.96
C LEU A 755 41.19 1.63 3.79
N PHE A 756 40.14 1.76 2.96
CA PHE A 756 39.28 0.71 2.42
C PHE A 756 39.51 0.60 0.90
#